data_AF-A0A956F7A4-F1
#
_entry.id   AF-A0A956F7A4-F1
#
_cell.length_a   1.000
_cell.length_b   1.000
_cell.length_c   1.000
_cell.angle_alpha   90.00
_cell.angle_beta   90.00
_cell.angle_gamma   90.00
#
_symmetry.space_group_name_H-M   'P 1'
#
loop_
_entity.id
_entity.type
_entity.pdbx_description
1 polymer ?
#
loop_
_entity_poly.entity_id
_entity_poly.type
_entity_poly.pdbx_seq_one_letter_code
_entity_poly.pdbx_strand_id
1 'polypeptide(L)'
;MRILPSTFRAAVTEIREERQQYRRAAYLIDSRHVRLRTCAARGSRTSEIRPCPDPRLVDPWTIDPSGLPGQTRVLTVCPGCGGNKKVACARCGGAGQLGCRTCGGGGRVMGQRGPKSCPSCRGKGTRRCDGCHGQGKVACSACDGLGRVQAWLEVEQGRRLEVKAHPRTGVALLHPELETGGDLDRDPGLLPVPLLSDTGWGRELPAGLGAELLPSFDAHADRIASRRLQVFESAVHRCGYRLVTGGAEVQVCARPLELLPESEWDPWRRRRYLALGVGALVLLCTLGYHRAFTGRAEWFAQHAIVGSFLPMGALSAVLATLAAAGLCLPRRAWGWLRVRLPALAIAGIWAWMGLSWLRVQPSSEGARASIQRDELDAARRELRALEVVGVDDPIAFAEVVDSLEARAAELEQQRRRSLDDEHLARVERAGTTSLAIAQLEQPWEHEDSHEAARDLVLARARAELQAMLERHDGRGLGELADAIAPHDEDLAARARSRRKLCEAHACRANGEWRCVVAALAEIDPREGDAEVEQALVLARDQAREGLRERLAEEPSHGDASLEQQRDAQTARLADARAYLELTGEEPPVDIHEIEGRLATLDRKLEQRRKKEEAQRLREERQAARAARKTEEREARAARKAKEREARAAQQADRVQCCDGTTSPSCRYSQGSLRGCCSWHGGVC
;
A
#
# COMPACT_ATOMS: atom_id res chain seq x y z
N MET A 1 30.14 -18.39 -0.81
CA MET A 1 31.32 -17.90 -0.05
C MET A 1 32.51 -17.95 -0.99
N ARG A 2 33.17 -16.82 -1.30
CA ARG A 2 34.35 -16.83 -2.17
C ARG A 2 35.60 -17.05 -1.32
N ILE A 3 36.30 -18.16 -1.52
CA ILE A 3 37.57 -18.47 -0.86
C ILE A 3 38.68 -18.28 -1.89
N LEU A 4 39.71 -17.51 -1.56
CA LEU A 4 40.86 -17.36 -2.45
C LEU A 4 41.55 -18.73 -2.64
N PRO A 5 41.85 -19.15 -3.88
CA PRO A 5 42.48 -20.45 -4.14
C PRO A 5 43.76 -20.68 -3.34
N SER A 6 44.60 -19.65 -3.20
CA SER A 6 45.84 -19.72 -2.40
C SER A 6 45.58 -20.00 -0.92
N THR A 7 44.49 -19.47 -0.37
CA THR A 7 44.10 -19.63 1.03
C THR A 7 43.53 -21.03 1.28
N PHE A 8 42.73 -21.56 0.35
CA PHE A 8 42.26 -22.94 0.42
C PHE A 8 43.43 -23.92 0.28
N ARG A 9 44.31 -23.71 -0.72
CA ARG A 9 45.51 -24.53 -0.94
C ARG A 9 46.42 -24.60 0.30
N ALA A 10 46.58 -23.48 0.99
CA ALA A 10 47.36 -23.45 2.23
C ALA A 10 46.67 -24.15 3.42
N ALA A 11 45.37 -24.43 3.35
CA ALA A 11 44.62 -25.21 4.34
C ALA A 11 44.57 -26.71 4.02
N VAL A 12 44.74 -27.12 2.75
CA VAL A 12 44.73 -28.53 2.33
C VAL A 12 45.88 -29.29 2.98
N THR A 13 45.56 -30.36 3.70
CA THR A 13 46.53 -31.24 4.36
C THR A 13 46.81 -32.49 3.56
N GLU A 14 45.83 -33.00 2.84
CA GLU A 14 45.92 -34.24 2.08
C GLU A 14 44.95 -34.21 0.89
N ILE A 15 45.33 -34.85 -0.22
CA ILE A 15 44.46 -35.10 -1.37
C ILE A 15 44.50 -36.60 -1.64
N ARG A 16 43.35 -37.26 -1.54
CA ARG A 16 43.18 -38.68 -1.91
C ARG A 16 42.32 -38.78 -3.14
N GLU A 17 42.71 -39.62 -4.08
CA GLU A 17 41.85 -40.00 -5.21
C GLU A 17 41.17 -41.31 -4.88
N GLU A 18 39.84 -41.34 -5.01
CA GLU A 18 39.01 -42.53 -4.84
C GLU A 18 38.14 -42.68 -6.07
N ARG A 19 38.07 -43.90 -6.62
CA ARG A 19 37.14 -44.20 -7.71
C ARG A 19 35.79 -44.56 -7.10
N GLN A 20 34.77 -43.77 -7.42
CA GLN A 20 33.40 -44.06 -7.01
C GLN A 20 32.61 -44.57 -8.21
N GLN A 21 31.95 -45.69 -7.99
CA GLN A 21 31.12 -46.37 -8.97
C GLN A 21 29.67 -46.36 -8.50
N TYR A 22 28.75 -46.07 -9.40
CA TYR A 22 27.33 -46.32 -9.18
C TYR A 22 26.71 -47.02 -10.37
N ARG A 23 25.61 -47.71 -10.12
CA ARG A 23 24.87 -48.48 -11.11
C ARG A 23 23.48 -47.91 -11.23
N ARG A 24 22.95 -47.92 -12.46
CA ARG A 24 21.60 -47.48 -12.80
C ARG A 24 20.89 -48.59 -13.55
N ALA A 25 19.84 -49.14 -12.96
CA ALA A 25 19.00 -50.17 -13.56
C ALA A 25 17.67 -49.55 -14.00
N ALA A 26 17.33 -49.69 -15.28
CA ALA A 26 16.06 -49.25 -15.84
C ALA A 26 15.20 -50.46 -16.20
N TYR A 27 13.92 -50.40 -15.87
CA TYR A 27 12.94 -51.46 -16.08
C TYR A 27 11.76 -50.91 -16.85
N LEU A 28 11.46 -51.53 -17.99
CA LEU A 28 10.21 -51.34 -18.68
C LEU A 28 9.23 -52.39 -18.16
N ILE A 29 8.24 -51.95 -17.39
CA ILE A 29 7.29 -52.83 -16.72
C ILE A 29 5.95 -52.70 -17.42
N ASP A 30 5.46 -53.82 -17.96
CA ASP A 30 4.09 -53.94 -18.42
C ASP A 30 3.23 -54.38 -17.22
N SER A 31 2.13 -53.67 -17.01
CA SER A 31 1.20 -53.87 -15.90
C SER A 31 -0.17 -54.21 -16.46
N ARG A 32 -0.81 -55.22 -15.87
CA ARG A 32 -2.18 -55.63 -16.18
C ARG A 32 -2.97 -55.75 -14.89
N HIS A 33 -3.99 -54.90 -14.75
CA HIS A 33 -4.88 -54.93 -13.59
C HIS A 33 -6.28 -55.37 -14.02
N VAL A 34 -6.76 -56.46 -13.44
CA VAL A 34 -8.16 -56.87 -13.60
C VAL A 34 -9.01 -55.97 -12.69
N ARG A 35 -9.94 -55.23 -13.28
CA ARG A 35 -10.88 -54.38 -12.56
C ARG A 35 -12.30 -54.85 -12.76
N LEU A 36 -13.07 -54.79 -11.67
CA LEU A 36 -14.51 -54.96 -11.73
C LEU A 36 -15.16 -53.70 -12.31
N ARG A 37 -15.84 -53.86 -13.44
CA ARG A 37 -16.71 -52.84 -14.01
C ARG A 37 -18.15 -53.17 -13.70
N THR A 38 -18.95 -52.14 -13.45
CA THR A 38 -20.38 -52.28 -13.19
C THR A 38 -21.18 -51.24 -13.93
N CYS A 39 -22.34 -51.62 -14.46
CA CYS A 39 -23.35 -50.68 -14.93
C CYS A 39 -24.75 -51.04 -14.39
N ALA A 40 -25.62 -50.05 -14.26
CA ALA A 40 -26.98 -50.27 -13.78
C ALA A 40 -27.76 -51.20 -14.72
N ALA A 41 -28.38 -52.26 -14.18
CA ALA A 41 -29.08 -53.27 -14.97
C ALA A 41 -30.50 -52.82 -15.39
N ARG A 42 -30.58 -51.77 -16.21
CA ARG A 42 -31.84 -51.23 -16.74
C ARG A 42 -32.45 -52.23 -17.73
N GLY A 43 -33.73 -52.57 -17.57
CA GLY A 43 -34.49 -53.36 -18.55
C GLY A 43 -34.42 -54.89 -18.44
N SER A 44 -33.59 -55.48 -17.56
CA SER A 44 -33.63 -56.95 -17.36
C SER A 44 -34.85 -57.33 -16.51
N ARG A 45 -35.88 -57.92 -17.14
CA ARG A 45 -37.10 -58.33 -16.44
C ARG A 45 -37.01 -59.68 -15.73
N THR A 46 -36.01 -60.53 -16.00
CA THR A 46 -35.98 -61.92 -15.46
C THR A 46 -34.65 -62.64 -15.67
N SER A 47 -33.50 -62.02 -15.32
CA SER A 47 -32.23 -62.78 -15.27
C SER A 47 -31.88 -63.18 -13.83
N GLU A 48 -31.48 -64.44 -13.68
CA GLU A 48 -30.90 -65.04 -12.48
C GLU A 48 -29.75 -64.15 -11.95
N ILE A 49 -29.77 -63.84 -10.66
CA ILE A 49 -28.72 -63.08 -10.00
C ILE A 49 -27.59 -64.04 -9.66
N ARG A 50 -26.40 -63.82 -10.24
CA ARG A 50 -25.19 -64.59 -9.96
C ARG A 50 -24.26 -63.85 -9.00
N PRO A 51 -23.33 -64.55 -8.32
CA PRO A 51 -22.28 -63.91 -7.53
C PRO A 51 -21.49 -62.89 -8.35
N CYS A 52 -21.05 -61.81 -7.72
CA CYS A 52 -20.20 -60.81 -8.37
C CYS A 52 -18.83 -61.43 -8.67
N PRO A 53 -18.30 -61.31 -9.90
CA PRO A 53 -17.00 -61.90 -10.23
C PRO A 53 -15.90 -61.22 -9.42
N ASP A 54 -15.02 -62.01 -8.81
CA ASP A 54 -13.90 -61.51 -8.01
C ASP A 54 -12.67 -61.30 -8.91
N PRO A 55 -12.18 -60.05 -9.06
CA PRO A 55 -10.97 -59.76 -9.83
C PRO A 55 -9.72 -60.53 -9.36
N ARG A 56 -9.66 -60.94 -8.09
CA ARG A 56 -8.48 -61.60 -7.51
C ARG A 56 -8.32 -63.06 -7.95
N LEU A 57 -9.37 -63.66 -8.50
CA LEU A 57 -9.36 -65.05 -8.96
C LEU A 57 -8.92 -65.17 -10.43
N VAL A 58 -8.69 -64.06 -11.12
CA VAL A 58 -8.31 -64.02 -12.52
C VAL A 58 -6.87 -63.55 -12.65
N ASP A 59 -6.00 -64.41 -13.15
CA ASP A 59 -4.64 -64.00 -13.53
C ASP A 59 -4.73 -63.09 -14.78
N PRO A 60 -4.28 -61.82 -14.69
CA PRO A 60 -4.35 -60.85 -15.78
C PRO A 60 -3.54 -61.24 -17.03
N TRP A 61 -2.63 -62.19 -16.90
CA TRP A 61 -1.68 -62.57 -17.95
C TRP A 61 -2.07 -63.85 -18.68
N THR A 62 -2.87 -64.73 -18.08
CA THR A 62 -3.33 -65.97 -18.73
C THR A 62 -4.60 -65.77 -19.55
N ILE A 63 -5.34 -64.70 -19.30
CA ILE A 63 -6.61 -64.43 -19.97
C ILE A 63 -6.43 -63.47 -21.16
N ASP A 64 -7.20 -63.71 -22.22
CA ASP A 64 -7.33 -62.74 -23.31
C ASP A 64 -8.11 -61.50 -22.83
N PRO A 65 -7.49 -60.31 -22.81
CA PRO A 65 -8.15 -59.07 -22.39
C PRO A 65 -9.43 -58.76 -23.19
N SER A 66 -9.48 -59.14 -24.46
CA SER A 66 -10.60 -58.79 -25.33
C SER A 66 -11.84 -59.66 -25.06
N GLY A 67 -11.64 -60.94 -24.73
CA GLY A 67 -12.71 -61.89 -24.40
C GLY A 67 -13.23 -61.79 -22.95
N LEU A 68 -12.43 -61.32 -22.00
CA LEU A 68 -12.76 -61.32 -20.56
C LEU A 68 -14.11 -60.62 -20.22
N PRO A 69 -14.42 -59.42 -20.78
CA PRO A 69 -15.70 -58.76 -20.50
C PRO A 69 -16.92 -59.57 -20.94
N GLY A 70 -16.80 -60.34 -22.03
CA GLY A 70 -17.89 -61.19 -22.52
C GLY A 70 -18.11 -62.42 -21.65
N GLN A 71 -17.03 -63.05 -21.20
CA GLN A 71 -17.07 -64.29 -20.41
C GLN A 71 -17.54 -64.07 -18.96
N THR A 72 -17.23 -62.91 -18.39
CA THR A 72 -17.48 -62.61 -16.97
C THR A 72 -18.71 -61.74 -16.72
N ARG A 73 -19.41 -61.31 -17.78
CA ARG A 73 -20.59 -60.45 -17.64
C ARG A 73 -21.74 -61.21 -17.00
N VAL A 74 -22.12 -60.78 -15.80
CA VAL A 74 -23.23 -61.36 -15.04
C VAL A 74 -24.13 -60.28 -14.47
N LEU A 75 -25.42 -60.60 -14.27
CA LEU A 75 -26.29 -59.79 -13.44
C LEU A 75 -26.02 -60.17 -11.98
N THR A 76 -25.68 -59.19 -11.15
CA THR A 76 -25.38 -59.42 -9.72
C THR A 76 -26.04 -58.37 -8.82
N VAL A 77 -26.04 -58.64 -7.51
CA VAL A 77 -26.45 -57.66 -6.50
C VAL A 77 -25.47 -56.50 -6.54
N CYS A 78 -25.97 -55.26 -6.48
CA CYS A 78 -25.09 -54.09 -6.50
C CYS A 78 -24.10 -54.11 -5.33
N PRO A 79 -22.78 -54.21 -5.57
CA PRO A 79 -21.79 -54.27 -4.49
C PRO A 79 -21.75 -52.97 -3.68
N GLY A 80 -22.05 -51.83 -4.30
CA GLY A 80 -22.05 -50.52 -3.64
C GLY A 80 -23.19 -50.30 -2.63
N CYS A 81 -24.31 -51.02 -2.74
CA CYS A 81 -25.42 -50.92 -1.77
C CYS A 81 -25.85 -52.24 -1.15
N GLY A 82 -25.22 -53.36 -1.50
CA GLY A 82 -25.63 -54.69 -1.07
C GLY A 82 -27.07 -55.04 -1.43
N GLY A 83 -27.61 -54.47 -2.53
CA GLY A 83 -29.00 -54.66 -2.95
C GLY A 83 -30.02 -53.71 -2.34
N ASN A 84 -29.62 -52.85 -1.38
CA ASN A 84 -30.54 -51.96 -0.66
C ASN A 84 -31.09 -50.79 -1.47
N LYS A 85 -30.65 -50.61 -2.72
CA LYS A 85 -31.05 -49.54 -3.65
C LYS A 85 -30.65 -48.12 -3.23
N LYS A 86 -30.42 -47.88 -1.94
CA LYS A 86 -30.04 -46.61 -1.35
C LYS A 86 -28.75 -46.77 -0.55
N VAL A 87 -27.92 -45.74 -0.57
CA VAL A 87 -26.69 -45.65 0.24
C VAL A 87 -26.77 -44.44 1.16
N ALA A 88 -25.98 -44.45 2.24
CA ALA A 88 -25.82 -43.27 3.08
C ALA A 88 -25.34 -42.09 2.23
N CYS A 89 -25.95 -40.92 2.44
CA CYS A 89 -25.57 -39.73 1.71
C CYS A 89 -24.14 -39.30 2.12
N ALA A 90 -23.18 -39.39 1.20
CA ALA A 90 -21.78 -39.02 1.44
C ALA A 90 -21.62 -37.60 2.01
N ARG A 91 -22.50 -36.67 1.61
CA ARG A 91 -22.45 -35.28 2.07
C ARG A 91 -22.74 -35.13 3.58
N CYS A 92 -23.63 -35.95 4.14
CA CYS A 92 -24.03 -35.87 5.55
C CYS A 92 -23.69 -37.13 6.37
N GLY A 93 -22.93 -38.07 5.81
CA GLY A 93 -22.59 -39.34 6.46
C GLY A 93 -23.81 -40.18 6.87
N GLY A 94 -24.98 -39.98 6.23
CA GLY A 94 -26.21 -40.66 6.62
C GLY A 94 -27.13 -39.90 7.59
N ALA A 95 -26.67 -38.80 8.20
CA ALA A 95 -27.43 -38.10 9.25
C ALA A 95 -28.67 -37.34 8.75
N GLY A 96 -28.77 -37.09 7.44
CA GLY A 96 -29.83 -36.27 6.84
C GLY A 96 -29.72 -34.76 7.16
N GLN A 97 -28.78 -34.37 8.02
CA GLN A 97 -28.54 -32.99 8.41
C GLN A 97 -27.06 -32.64 8.29
N LEU A 98 -26.76 -31.37 8.07
CA LEU A 98 -25.41 -30.81 8.03
C LEU A 98 -25.29 -29.72 9.08
N GLY A 99 -24.12 -29.60 9.70
CA GLY A 99 -23.77 -28.43 10.48
C GLY A 99 -23.94 -27.15 9.64
N CYS A 100 -24.55 -26.13 10.23
CA CYS A 100 -24.75 -24.86 9.57
C CYS A 100 -23.42 -24.10 9.50
N ARG A 101 -22.83 -24.04 8.30
CA ARG A 101 -21.56 -23.33 8.05
C ARG A 101 -21.60 -21.86 8.47
N THR A 102 -22.75 -21.21 8.35
CA THR A 102 -22.93 -19.80 8.71
C THR A 102 -22.75 -19.52 10.19
N CYS A 103 -23.03 -20.49 11.08
CA CYS A 103 -22.87 -20.32 12.53
C CYS A 103 -21.90 -21.33 13.16
N GLY A 104 -21.17 -22.10 12.34
CA GLY A 104 -20.30 -23.17 12.82
C GLY A 104 -21.01 -24.25 13.66
N GLY A 105 -22.32 -24.41 13.52
CA GLY A 105 -23.12 -25.31 14.37
C GLY A 105 -23.72 -24.68 15.62
N GLY A 106 -23.33 -23.46 16.01
CA GLY A 106 -23.80 -22.82 17.25
C GLY A 106 -25.24 -22.28 17.22
N GLY A 107 -25.91 -22.30 16.07
CA GLY A 107 -27.28 -21.82 15.90
C GLY A 107 -27.44 -20.29 15.98
N ARG A 108 -26.43 -19.56 16.43
CA ARG A 108 -26.42 -18.11 16.59
C ARG A 108 -25.28 -17.47 15.78
N VAL A 109 -25.48 -16.24 15.32
CA VAL A 109 -24.46 -15.40 14.67
C VAL A 109 -24.40 -14.05 15.36
N MET A 110 -23.22 -13.45 15.45
CA MET A 110 -23.05 -12.13 16.05
C MET A 110 -23.59 -11.06 15.10
N GLY A 111 -24.60 -10.32 15.57
CA GLY A 111 -25.09 -9.13 14.89
C GLY A 111 -24.73 -7.86 15.67
N GLN A 112 -24.95 -6.69 15.06
CA GLN A 112 -24.66 -5.38 15.67
C GLN A 112 -25.39 -5.12 17.01
N ARG A 113 -26.44 -5.88 17.33
CA ARG A 113 -27.19 -5.78 18.60
C ARG A 113 -27.09 -7.06 19.45
N GLY A 114 -25.99 -7.80 19.33
CA GLY A 114 -25.76 -9.05 20.04
C GLY A 114 -26.07 -10.32 19.24
N PRO A 115 -25.98 -11.51 19.87
CA PRO A 115 -26.14 -12.80 19.20
C PRO A 115 -27.59 -13.02 18.75
N LYS A 116 -27.78 -13.14 17.43
CA LYS A 116 -29.09 -13.41 16.82
C LYS A 116 -29.16 -14.86 16.35
N SER A 117 -30.36 -15.42 16.31
CA SER A 117 -30.60 -16.73 15.68
C SER A 117 -30.10 -16.69 14.23
N CYS A 118 -29.26 -17.66 13.87
CA CYS A 118 -28.69 -17.74 12.54
C CYS A 118 -29.81 -17.89 11.50
N PRO A 119 -29.92 -17.00 10.50
CA PRO A 119 -31.02 -17.04 9.54
C PRO A 119 -30.98 -18.30 8.65
N SER A 120 -29.78 -18.86 8.43
CA SER A 120 -29.58 -20.05 7.59
C SER A 120 -30.12 -21.33 8.22
N CYS A 121 -29.97 -21.52 9.53
CA CYS A 121 -30.48 -22.70 10.26
C CYS A 121 -31.67 -22.40 11.19
N ARG A 122 -32.11 -21.14 11.23
CA ARG A 122 -33.19 -20.65 12.10
C ARG A 122 -32.96 -21.04 13.57
N GLY A 123 -31.74 -20.90 14.07
CA GLY A 123 -31.41 -21.20 15.47
C GLY A 123 -31.00 -22.65 15.76
N LYS A 124 -31.20 -23.59 14.83
CA LYS A 124 -31.02 -25.04 15.13
C LYS A 124 -29.57 -25.52 15.15
N GLY A 125 -28.62 -24.73 14.65
CA GLY A 125 -27.23 -25.15 14.47
C GLY A 125 -27.03 -26.14 13.31
N THR A 126 -28.05 -26.88 12.90
CA THR A 126 -28.03 -27.79 11.75
C THR A 126 -29.05 -27.36 10.68
N ARG A 127 -28.81 -27.79 9.45
CA ARG A 127 -29.75 -27.65 8.32
C ARG A 127 -29.98 -29.00 7.66
N ARG A 128 -31.14 -29.19 7.02
CA ARG A 128 -31.39 -30.41 6.22
C ARG A 128 -30.31 -30.51 5.15
N CYS A 129 -29.79 -31.71 4.93
CA CYS A 129 -28.84 -31.96 3.86
C CYS A 129 -29.56 -31.81 2.53
N ASP A 130 -29.16 -30.82 1.74
CA ASP A 130 -29.76 -30.55 0.42
C ASP A 130 -29.57 -31.73 -0.54
N GLY A 131 -28.47 -32.49 -0.40
CA GLY A 131 -28.14 -33.62 -1.29
C GLY A 131 -29.02 -34.86 -1.09
N CYS A 132 -29.69 -35.01 0.05
CA CYS A 132 -30.62 -36.11 0.31
C CYS A 132 -31.99 -35.61 0.79
N HIS A 133 -32.25 -34.30 0.68
CA HIS A 133 -33.46 -33.63 1.15
C HIS A 133 -33.88 -34.01 2.59
N GLY A 134 -32.92 -34.23 3.49
CA GLY A 134 -33.21 -34.63 4.87
C GLY A 134 -33.36 -36.13 5.14
N GLN A 135 -33.36 -37.00 4.11
CA GLN A 135 -33.63 -38.43 4.28
C GLN A 135 -32.43 -39.24 4.80
N GLY A 136 -31.22 -38.67 4.81
CA GLY A 136 -29.97 -39.36 5.15
C GLY A 136 -29.50 -40.38 4.10
N LYS A 137 -30.37 -40.86 3.23
CA LYS A 137 -30.07 -41.83 2.18
C LYS A 137 -30.33 -41.24 0.80
N VAL A 138 -29.51 -41.62 -0.18
CA VAL A 138 -29.68 -41.27 -1.61
C VAL A 138 -29.74 -42.55 -2.43
N ALA A 139 -30.35 -42.48 -3.62
CA ALA A 139 -30.30 -43.60 -4.56
C ALA A 139 -28.84 -43.98 -4.84
N CYS A 140 -28.54 -45.27 -4.82
CA CYS A 140 -27.20 -45.75 -5.11
C CYS A 140 -26.87 -45.45 -6.57
N SER A 141 -25.85 -44.63 -6.81
CA SER A 141 -25.43 -44.24 -8.17
C SER A 141 -24.88 -45.40 -8.98
N ALA A 142 -24.23 -46.38 -8.34
CA ALA A 142 -23.70 -47.56 -9.03
C ALA A 142 -24.79 -48.42 -9.71
N CYS A 143 -26.01 -48.42 -9.17
CA CYS A 143 -27.13 -49.19 -9.71
C CYS A 143 -28.36 -48.35 -10.07
N ASP A 144 -28.27 -47.02 -10.04
CA ASP A 144 -29.39 -46.09 -10.22
C ASP A 144 -30.63 -46.44 -9.38
N GLY A 145 -30.44 -46.92 -8.15
CA GLY A 145 -31.55 -47.33 -7.29
C GLY A 145 -32.24 -48.66 -7.65
N LEU A 146 -31.70 -49.45 -8.58
CA LEU A 146 -32.26 -50.75 -8.95
C LEU A 146 -31.90 -51.88 -7.96
N GLY A 147 -30.79 -51.73 -7.23
CA GLY A 147 -30.25 -52.75 -6.31
C GLY A 147 -29.47 -53.86 -6.99
N ARG A 148 -29.40 -53.85 -8.33
CA ARG A 148 -28.71 -54.84 -9.16
C ARG A 148 -27.94 -54.15 -10.27
N VAL A 149 -26.81 -54.74 -10.67
CA VAL A 149 -25.90 -54.24 -11.70
C VAL A 149 -25.50 -55.36 -12.65
N GLN A 150 -25.21 -55.03 -13.89
CA GLN A 150 -24.39 -55.90 -14.71
C GLN A 150 -22.94 -55.65 -14.31
N ALA A 151 -22.25 -56.71 -13.91
CA ALA A 151 -20.86 -56.67 -13.52
C ALA A 151 -20.04 -57.53 -14.48
N TRP A 152 -18.85 -57.08 -14.86
CA TRP A 152 -17.88 -57.84 -15.64
C TRP A 152 -16.47 -57.43 -15.24
N LEU A 153 -15.50 -58.27 -15.57
CA LEU A 153 -14.09 -57.98 -15.39
C LEU A 153 -13.49 -57.40 -16.68
N GLU A 154 -12.61 -56.42 -16.54
CA GLU A 154 -11.87 -55.79 -17.63
C GLU A 154 -10.39 -55.70 -17.24
N VAL A 155 -9.49 -55.96 -18.18
CA VAL A 155 -8.04 -55.80 -17.95
C VAL A 155 -7.63 -54.40 -18.38
N GLU A 156 -7.18 -53.58 -17.44
CA GLU A 156 -6.49 -52.34 -17.75
C GLU A 156 -5.00 -52.61 -17.94
N GLN A 157 -4.46 -52.17 -19.08
CA GLN A 157 -3.06 -52.34 -19.43
C GLN A 157 -2.33 -51.00 -19.30
N GLY A 158 -1.13 -51.03 -18.72
CA GLY A 158 -0.24 -49.87 -18.65
C GLY A 158 1.20 -50.29 -18.82
N ARG A 159 2.02 -49.40 -19.36
CA ARG A 159 3.48 -49.57 -19.43
C ARG A 159 4.13 -48.42 -18.68
N ARG A 160 5.07 -48.74 -17.79
CA ARG A 160 5.82 -47.75 -17.01
C ARG A 160 7.32 -48.01 -17.06
N LEU A 161 8.10 -46.94 -17.06
CA LEU A 161 9.55 -46.97 -16.89
C LEU A 161 9.86 -46.73 -15.41
N GLU A 162 10.60 -47.64 -14.78
CA GLU A 162 11.12 -47.46 -13.42
C GLU A 162 12.64 -47.51 -13.47
N VAL A 163 13.32 -46.50 -12.93
CA VAL A 163 14.78 -46.45 -12.86
C VAL A 163 15.22 -46.46 -11.40
N LYS A 164 16.18 -47.31 -11.08
CA LYS A 164 16.83 -47.42 -9.77
C LYS A 164 18.31 -47.12 -9.91
N ALA A 165 18.88 -46.39 -8.97
CA ALA A 165 20.31 -46.15 -8.91
C ALA A 165 20.88 -46.44 -7.53
N HIS A 166 22.04 -47.10 -7.49
CA HIS A 166 22.72 -47.47 -6.26
C HIS A 166 24.24 -47.65 -6.45
N PRO A 167 25.08 -47.26 -5.46
CA PRO A 167 24.75 -46.39 -4.33
C PRO A 167 24.44 -44.95 -4.79
N ARG A 168 23.70 -44.20 -3.96
CA ARG A 168 23.42 -42.77 -4.21
C ARG A 168 24.57 -41.89 -3.69
N THR A 169 25.75 -42.06 -4.29
CA THR A 169 26.91 -41.22 -3.98
C THR A 169 26.76 -39.83 -4.58
N GLY A 170 27.60 -38.88 -4.15
CA GLY A 170 27.66 -37.54 -4.74
C GLY A 170 27.86 -37.55 -6.25
N VAL A 171 28.65 -38.50 -6.76
CA VAL A 171 28.84 -38.72 -8.20
C VAL A 171 27.53 -39.10 -8.89
N ALA A 172 26.71 -39.96 -8.28
CA ALA A 172 25.40 -40.30 -8.83
C ALA A 172 24.46 -39.09 -8.89
N LEU A 173 24.53 -38.20 -7.88
CA LEU A 173 23.71 -36.98 -7.82
C LEU A 173 24.09 -35.94 -8.88
N LEU A 174 25.28 -36.03 -9.48
CA LEU A 174 25.65 -35.20 -10.63
C LEU A 174 24.88 -35.57 -11.91
N HIS A 175 24.21 -36.72 -11.92
CA HIS A 175 23.42 -37.19 -13.07
C HIS A 175 21.98 -36.66 -12.98
N PRO A 176 21.57 -35.65 -13.78
CA PRO A 176 20.29 -34.96 -13.57
C PRO A 176 19.06 -35.87 -13.71
N GLU A 177 19.16 -36.87 -14.59
CA GLU A 177 18.08 -37.81 -14.90
C GLU A 177 18.33 -39.20 -14.31
N LEU A 178 18.99 -39.25 -13.14
CA LEU A 178 19.35 -40.50 -12.46
C LEU A 178 18.14 -41.45 -12.25
N GLU A 179 16.97 -40.91 -11.93
CA GLU A 179 15.76 -41.67 -11.59
C GLU A 179 14.65 -41.63 -12.67
N THR A 180 14.74 -40.71 -13.64
CA THR A 180 13.71 -40.54 -14.68
C THR A 180 14.04 -41.32 -15.94
N GLY A 181 15.33 -41.48 -16.25
CA GLY A 181 15.82 -42.23 -17.39
C GLY A 181 15.55 -41.62 -18.77
N GLY A 182 15.26 -40.32 -18.87
CA GLY A 182 15.10 -39.67 -20.18
C GLY A 182 16.42 -39.60 -20.98
N ASP A 183 17.56 -39.73 -20.31
CA ASP A 183 18.89 -39.79 -20.91
C ASP A 183 19.46 -41.21 -21.03
N LEU A 184 18.64 -42.26 -20.85
CA LEU A 184 19.11 -43.64 -21.01
C LEU A 184 19.72 -43.88 -22.40
N ASP A 185 19.18 -43.24 -23.43
CA ASP A 185 19.62 -43.37 -24.83
C ASP A 185 20.53 -42.21 -25.28
N ARG A 186 20.97 -41.34 -24.36
CA ARG A 186 21.90 -40.25 -24.69
C ARG A 186 23.28 -40.82 -25.01
N ASP A 187 23.98 -40.17 -25.94
CA ASP A 187 25.37 -40.47 -26.28
C ASP A 187 26.24 -40.52 -24.99
N PRO A 188 26.96 -41.62 -24.72
CA PRO A 188 27.85 -41.75 -23.57
C PRO A 188 28.85 -40.60 -23.40
N GLY A 189 29.31 -39.99 -24.49
CA GLY A 189 30.24 -38.85 -24.45
C GLY A 189 29.61 -37.54 -23.94
N LEU A 190 28.28 -37.47 -23.91
CA LEU A 190 27.51 -36.31 -23.41
C LEU A 190 26.97 -36.51 -22.00
N LEU A 191 27.19 -37.69 -21.40
CA LEU A 191 26.80 -37.94 -20.01
C LEU A 191 27.77 -37.22 -19.07
N PRO A 192 27.29 -36.64 -17.96
CA PRO A 192 28.14 -35.91 -17.03
C PRO A 192 29.17 -36.86 -16.41
N VAL A 193 28.74 -38.07 -16.04
CA VAL A 193 29.63 -39.10 -15.50
C VAL A 193 29.97 -40.09 -16.61
N PRO A 194 31.26 -40.45 -16.80
CA PRO A 194 31.65 -41.45 -17.78
C PRO A 194 30.91 -42.78 -17.57
N LEU A 195 30.29 -43.27 -18.65
CA LEU A 195 29.65 -44.58 -18.71
C LEU A 195 30.73 -45.66 -18.89
N LEU A 196 30.85 -46.55 -17.91
CA LEU A 196 31.80 -47.66 -17.92
C LEU A 196 31.27 -48.86 -18.73
N SER A 197 30.00 -49.21 -18.54
CA SER A 197 29.36 -50.31 -19.28
C SER A 197 27.86 -50.12 -19.36
N ASP A 198 27.25 -50.65 -20.43
CA ASP A 198 25.81 -50.65 -20.66
C ASP A 198 25.38 -51.98 -21.28
N THR A 199 24.40 -52.66 -20.66
CA THR A 199 23.89 -53.92 -21.20
C THR A 199 22.97 -53.73 -22.42
N GLY A 200 22.52 -52.50 -22.69
CA GLY A 200 21.40 -52.24 -23.57
C GLY A 200 20.08 -52.79 -23.01
N TRP A 201 19.00 -52.63 -23.77
CA TRP A 201 17.69 -53.19 -23.42
C TRP A 201 17.66 -54.70 -23.74
N GLY A 202 17.50 -55.53 -22.72
CA GLY A 202 17.43 -56.98 -22.84
C GLY A 202 16.38 -57.62 -21.93
N ARG A 203 16.09 -58.91 -22.16
CA ARG A 203 15.19 -59.71 -21.31
C ARG A 203 15.93 -60.46 -20.21
N GLU A 204 17.22 -60.73 -20.36
CA GLU A 204 18.03 -61.47 -19.37
C GLU A 204 18.43 -60.60 -18.18
N LEU A 205 18.60 -61.21 -17.00
CA LEU A 205 18.95 -60.48 -15.78
C LEU A 205 20.44 -60.19 -15.84
N PRO A 206 20.86 -58.92 -15.83
CA PRO A 206 22.28 -58.60 -15.79
C PRO A 206 22.93 -59.27 -14.58
N ALA A 207 24.06 -59.95 -14.81
CA ALA A 207 24.83 -60.52 -13.72
C ALA A 207 25.26 -59.40 -12.75
N GLY A 208 25.16 -59.67 -11.44
CA GLY A 208 25.57 -58.71 -10.41
C GLY A 208 24.55 -57.61 -10.06
N LEU A 209 23.27 -57.80 -10.40
CA LEU A 209 22.21 -56.91 -9.91
C LEU A 209 21.97 -57.12 -8.40
N GLY A 210 22.27 -56.11 -7.59
CA GLY A 210 22.00 -56.10 -6.15
C GLY A 210 20.51 -55.93 -5.83
N ALA A 211 20.11 -56.29 -4.60
CA ALA A 211 18.72 -56.18 -4.15
C ALA A 211 18.22 -54.72 -4.17
N GLU A 212 19.10 -53.75 -3.99
CA GLU A 212 18.83 -52.31 -3.98
C GLU A 212 18.43 -51.76 -5.35
N LEU A 213 18.79 -52.48 -6.42
CA LEU A 213 18.45 -52.10 -7.79
C LEU A 213 17.18 -52.79 -8.29
N LEU A 214 16.54 -53.64 -7.51
CA LEU A 214 15.30 -54.31 -7.92
C LEU A 214 14.14 -53.30 -8.02
N PRO A 215 13.25 -53.45 -9.02
CA PRO A 215 12.09 -52.57 -9.16
C PRO A 215 11.03 -52.87 -8.10
N SER A 216 10.16 -51.90 -7.84
CA SER A 216 8.94 -52.16 -7.08
C SER A 216 7.93 -52.90 -7.95
N PHE A 217 7.72 -54.18 -7.65
CA PHE A 217 7.04 -55.12 -8.55
C PHE A 217 5.87 -55.84 -7.86
N ASP A 218 4.68 -55.78 -8.45
CA ASP A 218 3.56 -56.65 -8.08
C ASP A 218 3.63 -57.94 -8.90
N ALA A 219 4.00 -59.06 -8.28
CA ALA A 219 4.14 -60.35 -8.98
C ALA A 219 2.87 -60.83 -9.68
N HIS A 220 1.69 -60.37 -9.26
CA HIS A 220 0.42 -60.72 -9.89
C HIS A 220 0.14 -59.83 -11.11
N ALA A 221 0.31 -58.52 -10.99
CA ALA A 221 -0.09 -57.56 -12.02
C ALA A 221 1.02 -57.19 -13.02
N ASP A 222 2.28 -57.24 -12.60
CA ASP A 222 3.40 -56.71 -13.37
C ASP A 222 4.20 -57.82 -14.07
N ARG A 223 4.77 -57.49 -15.24
CA ARG A 223 5.78 -58.30 -15.93
C ARG A 223 6.87 -57.37 -16.45
N ILE A 224 8.13 -57.76 -16.28
CA ILE A 224 9.27 -57.00 -16.81
C ILE A 224 9.35 -57.28 -18.32
N ALA A 225 9.07 -56.26 -19.13
CA ALA A 225 9.11 -56.35 -20.59
C ALA A 225 10.56 -56.34 -21.10
N SER A 226 11.36 -55.42 -20.56
CA SER A 226 12.79 -55.29 -20.81
C SER A 226 13.47 -54.60 -19.64
N ARG A 227 14.79 -54.78 -19.54
CA ARG A 227 15.64 -54.16 -18.53
C ARG A 227 16.97 -53.75 -19.13
N ARG A 228 17.62 -52.77 -18.52
CA ARG A 228 18.92 -52.23 -18.90
C ARG A 228 19.71 -51.87 -17.66
N LEU A 229 20.99 -52.23 -17.62
CA LEU A 229 21.90 -51.87 -16.54
C LEU A 229 23.04 -51.01 -17.11
N GLN A 230 23.16 -49.80 -16.60
CA GLN A 230 24.25 -48.88 -16.86
C GLN A 230 25.14 -48.78 -15.62
N VAL A 231 26.44 -48.72 -15.85
CA VAL A 231 27.45 -48.63 -14.80
C VAL A 231 28.29 -47.42 -15.07
N PHE A 232 28.44 -46.57 -14.07
CA PHE A 232 29.16 -45.30 -14.16
C PHE A 232 30.33 -45.30 -13.17
N GLU A 233 31.43 -44.69 -13.57
CA GLU A 233 32.62 -44.55 -12.74
C GLU A 233 33.23 -43.16 -12.90
N SER A 234 33.61 -42.53 -11.80
CA SER A 234 34.41 -41.30 -11.82
C SER A 234 35.42 -41.27 -10.69
N ALA A 235 36.52 -40.55 -10.95
CA ALA A 235 37.51 -40.24 -9.93
C ALA A 235 36.99 -39.08 -9.06
N VAL A 236 36.97 -39.30 -7.75
CA VAL A 236 36.63 -38.31 -6.73
C VAL A 236 37.89 -37.97 -5.95
N HIS A 237 38.27 -36.69 -5.99
CA HIS A 237 39.37 -36.17 -5.19
C HIS A 237 38.84 -35.66 -3.85
N ARG A 238 39.19 -36.37 -2.78
CA ARG A 238 38.93 -35.98 -1.39
C ARG A 238 40.07 -35.09 -0.90
N CYS A 239 39.78 -33.80 -0.77
CA CYS A 239 40.70 -32.80 -0.28
C CYS A 239 40.46 -32.56 1.22
N GLY A 240 41.24 -33.24 2.06
CA GLY A 240 41.26 -32.96 3.49
C GLY A 240 41.91 -31.61 3.77
N TYR A 241 41.28 -30.78 4.60
CA TYR A 241 41.82 -29.47 4.98
C TYR A 241 41.67 -29.21 6.48
N ARG A 242 42.57 -28.37 7.02
CA ARG A 242 42.58 -28.03 8.45
C ARG A 242 42.71 -26.53 8.67
N LEU A 243 41.78 -26.00 9.46
CA LEU A 243 41.78 -24.64 10.00
C LEU A 243 41.95 -24.68 11.52
N VAL A 244 42.16 -23.52 12.14
CA VAL A 244 42.14 -23.41 13.61
C VAL A 244 40.75 -23.76 14.18
N THR A 245 39.69 -23.50 13.41
CA THR A 245 38.29 -23.78 13.77
C THR A 245 37.87 -25.25 13.57
N GLY A 246 38.76 -26.11 13.08
CA GLY A 246 38.49 -27.54 12.82
C GLY A 246 39.07 -28.05 11.49
N GLY A 247 39.04 -29.37 11.32
CA GLY A 247 39.31 -30.02 10.03
C GLY A 247 38.01 -30.50 9.37
N ALA A 248 38.04 -30.66 8.06
CA ALA A 248 36.93 -31.18 7.25
C ALA A 248 37.45 -31.66 5.89
N GLU A 249 36.57 -32.26 5.08
CA GLU A 249 36.88 -32.77 3.75
C GLU A 249 36.02 -32.10 2.67
N VAL A 250 36.63 -31.73 1.56
CA VAL A 250 35.93 -31.29 0.34
C VAL A 250 36.10 -32.34 -0.73
N GLN A 251 35.02 -32.72 -1.41
CA GLN A 251 35.04 -33.74 -2.45
C GLN A 251 34.80 -33.11 -3.81
N VAL A 252 35.65 -33.42 -4.77
CA VAL A 252 35.60 -32.88 -6.13
C VAL A 252 35.60 -34.04 -7.12
N CYS A 253 34.59 -34.12 -7.97
CA CYS A 253 34.57 -35.04 -9.10
C CYS A 253 35.56 -34.56 -10.18
N ALA A 254 36.31 -35.45 -10.82
CA ALA A 254 37.30 -35.06 -11.83
C ALA A 254 36.66 -34.73 -13.19
N ARG A 255 35.54 -35.38 -13.53
CA ARG A 255 34.82 -35.23 -14.81
C ARG A 255 33.30 -35.36 -14.59
N PRO A 256 32.54 -34.25 -14.73
CA PRO A 256 33.02 -32.87 -14.80
C PRO A 256 33.71 -32.45 -13.50
N LEU A 257 34.51 -31.38 -13.56
CA LEU A 257 35.12 -30.79 -12.37
C LEU A 257 34.05 -30.09 -11.52
N GLU A 258 33.40 -30.86 -10.65
CA GLU A 258 32.28 -30.39 -9.83
C GLU A 258 32.45 -30.74 -8.36
N LEU A 259 31.99 -29.83 -7.50
CA LEU A 259 31.98 -30.02 -6.05
C LEU A 259 30.82 -30.92 -5.66
N LEU A 260 31.12 -32.02 -4.96
CA LEU A 260 30.10 -32.94 -4.51
C LEU A 260 29.34 -32.37 -3.29
N PRO A 261 28.03 -32.64 -3.15
CA PRO A 261 27.20 -32.17 -2.03
C PRO A 261 27.71 -32.58 -0.65
N GLU A 262 28.43 -33.69 -0.55
CA GLU A 262 29.03 -34.22 0.67
C GLU A 262 30.22 -33.39 1.18
N SER A 263 30.64 -32.36 0.43
CA SER A 263 31.72 -31.46 0.85
C SER A 263 31.37 -30.69 2.13
N GLU A 264 32.20 -30.85 3.15
CA GLU A 264 32.02 -30.19 4.44
C GLU A 264 32.69 -28.81 4.45
N TRP A 265 31.90 -27.76 4.69
CA TRP A 265 32.36 -26.37 4.70
C TRP A 265 32.26 -25.67 6.07
N ASP A 266 31.90 -26.40 7.12
CA ASP A 266 31.60 -25.82 8.43
C ASP A 266 32.79 -25.12 9.10
N PRO A 267 34.03 -25.63 9.05
CA PRO A 267 35.18 -24.89 9.58
C PRO A 267 35.36 -23.51 8.92
N TRP A 268 35.11 -23.40 7.62
CA TRP A 268 35.15 -22.12 6.89
C TRP A 268 34.01 -21.18 7.30
N ARG A 269 32.80 -21.71 7.51
CA ARG A 269 31.66 -20.95 8.05
C ARG A 269 31.98 -20.42 9.46
N ARG A 270 32.46 -21.29 10.37
CA ARG A 270 32.88 -20.90 11.73
C ARG A 270 33.97 -19.84 11.71
N ARG A 271 34.98 -19.98 10.84
CA ARG A 271 36.02 -18.96 10.63
C ARG A 271 35.43 -17.60 10.25
N ARG A 272 34.48 -17.56 9.32
CA ARG A 272 33.83 -16.32 8.89
C ARG A 272 33.05 -15.69 10.05
N TYR A 273 32.26 -16.47 10.78
CA TYR A 273 31.48 -15.96 11.90
C TYR A 273 32.36 -15.45 13.03
N LEU A 274 33.44 -16.17 13.37
CA LEU A 274 34.40 -15.72 14.39
C LEU A 274 35.07 -14.41 13.97
N ALA A 275 35.53 -14.30 12.71
CA ALA A 275 36.15 -13.08 12.20
C ALA A 275 35.18 -11.88 12.23
N LEU A 276 33.93 -12.08 11.79
CA LEU A 276 32.91 -11.03 11.83
C LEU A 276 32.54 -10.65 13.27
N GLY A 277 32.49 -11.63 14.19
CA GLY A 277 32.23 -11.38 15.61
C GLY A 277 33.29 -10.51 16.26
N VAL A 278 34.58 -10.75 15.96
CA VAL A 278 35.68 -9.90 16.42
C VAL A 278 35.57 -8.47 15.86
N GLY A 279 35.29 -8.33 14.56
CA GLY A 279 35.06 -7.02 13.95
C GLY A 279 33.90 -6.26 14.59
N ALA A 280 32.78 -6.94 14.80
CA ALA A 280 31.61 -6.34 15.45
C ALA A 280 31.91 -5.90 16.89
N LEU A 281 32.67 -6.69 17.65
CA LEU A 281 33.08 -6.32 19.01
C LEU A 281 33.94 -5.05 19.01
N VAL A 282 34.93 -4.94 18.11
CA VAL A 282 35.78 -3.73 17.99
C VAL A 282 34.95 -2.50 17.59
N LEU A 283 33.97 -2.68 16.71
CA LEU A 283 33.05 -1.60 16.34
C LEU A 283 32.20 -1.15 17.53
N LEU A 284 31.67 -2.10 18.32
CA LEU A 284 30.91 -1.78 19.53
C LEU A 284 31.78 -1.07 20.57
N CYS A 285 33.02 -1.49 20.77
CA CYS A 285 33.97 -0.79 21.63
C CYS A 285 34.25 0.63 21.13
N THR A 286 34.37 0.84 19.82
CA THR A 286 34.51 2.18 19.22
C THR A 286 33.29 3.04 19.51
N LEU A 287 32.08 2.52 19.31
CA LEU A 287 30.84 3.26 19.56
C LEU A 287 30.70 3.60 21.05
N GLY A 288 31.02 2.65 21.93
CA GLY A 288 31.08 2.88 23.37
C GLY A 288 32.09 3.97 23.75
N TYR A 289 33.29 3.91 23.16
CA TYR A 289 34.33 4.93 23.36
C TYR A 289 33.89 6.31 22.87
N HIS A 290 33.33 6.40 21.66
CA HIS A 290 32.83 7.64 21.08
C HIS A 290 31.74 8.24 21.97
N ARG A 291 30.77 7.42 22.42
CA ARG A 291 29.71 7.86 23.33
C ARG A 291 30.25 8.30 24.68
N ALA A 292 31.25 7.59 25.23
CA ALA A 292 31.89 7.97 26.48
C ALA A 292 32.64 9.30 26.35
N PHE A 293 33.28 9.55 25.20
CA PHE A 293 34.00 10.80 24.93
C PHE A 293 33.04 11.98 24.76
N THR A 294 32.04 11.85 23.89
CA THR A 294 31.07 12.93 23.61
C THR A 294 30.10 13.15 24.77
N GLY A 295 29.86 12.13 25.60
CA GLY A 295 29.03 12.23 26.80
C GLY A 295 29.64 13.00 27.96
N ARG A 296 30.93 13.40 27.90
CA ARG A 296 31.57 14.19 28.96
C ARG A 296 31.00 15.61 29.06
N ALA A 297 30.79 16.27 27.93
CA ALA A 297 30.20 17.59 27.82
C ALA A 297 29.84 17.89 26.36
N GLU A 298 28.91 18.83 26.13
CA GLU A 298 28.46 19.23 24.79
C GLU A 298 29.62 19.71 23.89
N TRP A 299 30.62 20.38 24.46
CA TRP A 299 31.82 20.84 23.75
C TRP A 299 32.54 19.69 23.03
N PHE A 300 32.66 18.52 23.65
CA PHE A 300 33.32 17.37 23.05
C PHE A 300 32.59 16.89 21.80
N ALA A 301 31.26 16.99 21.74
CA ALA A 301 30.49 16.55 20.58
C ALA A 301 30.75 17.41 19.33
N GLN A 302 31.12 18.68 19.50
CA GLN A 302 31.36 19.62 18.40
C GLN A 302 32.84 19.72 18.00
N HIS A 303 33.74 19.11 18.76
CA HIS A 303 35.17 19.21 18.50
C HIS A 303 35.55 18.43 17.22
N ALA A 304 36.32 19.04 16.32
CA ALA A 304 36.60 18.51 14.99
C ALA A 304 37.18 17.08 14.97
N ILE A 305 37.95 16.71 15.99
CA ILE A 305 38.57 15.38 16.12
C ILE A 305 37.51 14.27 16.31
N VAL A 306 36.35 14.58 16.89
CA VAL A 306 35.29 13.58 17.11
C VAL A 306 34.74 13.00 15.81
N GLY A 307 34.69 13.81 14.75
CA GLY A 307 34.29 13.36 13.42
C GLY A 307 35.17 12.23 12.88
N SER A 308 36.41 12.11 13.36
CA SER A 308 37.36 11.08 12.92
C SER A 308 37.34 9.78 13.73
N PHE A 309 36.71 9.73 14.91
CA PHE A 309 36.65 8.51 15.73
C PHE A 309 35.84 7.37 15.10
N LEU A 310 34.67 7.69 14.54
CA LEU A 310 33.81 6.69 13.89
C LEU A 310 34.44 6.06 12.63
N PRO A 311 34.97 6.84 11.66
CA PRO A 311 35.61 6.24 10.49
C PRO A 311 36.88 5.47 10.86
N MET A 312 37.70 5.96 11.80
CA MET A 312 38.90 5.24 12.25
C MET A 312 38.57 3.95 12.99
N GLY A 313 37.56 3.94 13.85
CA GLY A 313 37.13 2.71 14.52
C GLY A 313 36.43 1.73 13.59
N ALA A 314 35.69 2.21 12.58
CA ALA A 314 35.16 1.35 11.51
C ALA A 314 36.31 0.70 10.71
N LEU A 315 37.34 1.46 10.36
CA LEU A 315 38.56 0.93 9.74
C LEU A 315 39.24 -0.11 10.65
N SER A 316 39.36 0.17 11.95
CA SER A 316 39.88 -0.77 12.94
C SER A 316 39.05 -2.06 12.99
N ALA A 317 37.73 -2.00 12.91
CA ALA A 317 36.85 -3.17 12.91
C ALA A 317 37.03 -4.03 11.65
N VAL A 318 37.20 -3.41 10.48
CA VAL A 318 37.52 -4.12 9.23
C VAL A 318 38.88 -4.79 9.33
N LEU A 319 39.91 -4.08 9.80
CA LEU A 319 41.25 -4.63 10.00
C LEU A 319 41.23 -5.79 11.02
N ALA A 320 40.45 -5.67 12.09
CA ALA A 320 40.30 -6.72 13.10
C ALA A 320 39.62 -7.97 12.52
N THR A 321 38.61 -7.79 11.67
CA THR A 321 37.97 -8.88 10.92
C THR A 321 38.99 -9.61 10.04
N LEU A 322 39.81 -8.86 9.30
CA LEU A 322 40.84 -9.42 8.41
C LEU A 322 41.92 -10.16 9.22
N ALA A 323 42.39 -9.57 10.32
CA ALA A 323 43.37 -10.16 11.22
C ALA A 323 42.85 -11.47 11.83
N ALA A 324 41.63 -11.47 12.38
CA ALA A 324 40.99 -12.65 12.96
C ALA A 324 40.77 -13.76 11.90
N ALA A 325 40.34 -13.38 10.69
CA ALA A 325 40.24 -14.32 9.58
C ALA A 325 41.61 -14.90 9.18
N GLY A 326 42.68 -14.09 9.24
CA GLY A 326 44.05 -14.55 9.02
C GLY A 326 44.55 -15.51 10.08
N LEU A 327 44.32 -15.19 11.36
CA LEU A 327 44.71 -16.01 12.52
C LEU A 327 44.02 -17.38 12.54
N CYS A 328 42.81 -17.49 11.98
CA CYS A 328 42.10 -18.76 11.87
C CYS A 328 42.67 -19.72 10.81
N LEU A 329 43.63 -19.26 10.00
CA LEU A 329 44.33 -20.10 9.03
C LEU A 329 45.50 -20.84 9.72
N PRO A 330 45.98 -21.96 9.17
CA PRO A 330 47.19 -22.60 9.68
C PRO A 330 48.40 -21.65 9.62
N ARG A 331 49.34 -21.78 10.56
CA ARG A 331 50.51 -20.87 10.71
C ARG A 331 51.32 -20.69 9.42
N ARG A 332 51.43 -21.74 8.59
CA ARG A 332 52.10 -21.66 7.28
C ARG A 332 51.46 -20.66 6.30
N ALA A 333 50.20 -20.29 6.53
CA ALA A 333 49.46 -19.33 5.73
C ALA A 333 49.45 -17.91 6.33
N TRP A 334 50.10 -17.70 7.49
CA TRP A 334 50.21 -16.40 8.15
C TRP A 334 51.24 -15.53 7.42
N GLY A 335 50.79 -14.86 6.36
CA GLY A 335 51.57 -13.83 5.71
C GLY A 335 51.63 -12.55 6.57
N TRP A 336 52.73 -11.81 6.47
CA TRP A 336 52.90 -10.50 7.12
C TRP A 336 51.70 -9.57 6.87
N LEU A 337 51.25 -9.51 5.61
CA LEU A 337 50.10 -8.70 5.17
C LEU A 337 48.75 -9.14 5.75
N ARG A 338 48.61 -10.39 6.20
CA ARG A 338 47.30 -10.95 6.61
C ARG A 338 47.01 -10.83 8.11
N VAL A 339 48.06 -10.73 8.92
CA VAL A 339 47.92 -10.78 10.39
C VAL A 339 48.67 -9.63 11.06
N ARG A 340 49.96 -9.44 10.76
CA ARG A 340 50.81 -8.49 11.48
C ARG A 340 50.51 -7.04 11.12
N LEU A 341 50.38 -6.73 9.83
CA LEU A 341 50.08 -5.37 9.39
C LEU A 341 48.72 -4.86 9.92
N PRO A 342 47.60 -5.61 9.81
CA PRO A 342 46.34 -5.19 10.41
C PRO A 342 46.41 -5.01 11.94
N ALA A 343 47.11 -5.90 12.66
CA ALA A 343 47.25 -5.79 14.11
C ALA A 343 48.00 -4.52 14.55
N LEU A 344 49.09 -4.16 13.86
CA LEU A 344 49.83 -2.92 14.12
C LEU A 344 49.00 -1.69 13.79
N ALA A 345 48.24 -1.70 12.70
CA ALA A 345 47.35 -0.60 12.34
C ALA A 345 46.22 -0.40 13.35
N ILE A 346 45.62 -1.48 13.86
CA ILE A 346 44.65 -1.43 14.96
C ILE A 346 45.29 -0.78 16.20
N ALA A 347 46.46 -1.25 16.62
CA ALA A 347 47.15 -0.69 17.78
C ALA A 347 47.45 0.82 17.61
N GLY A 348 47.87 1.24 16.41
CA GLY A 348 48.08 2.65 16.08
C GLY A 348 46.81 3.49 16.17
N ILE A 349 45.68 3.00 15.64
CA ILE A 349 44.38 3.68 15.71
C ILE A 349 43.94 3.85 17.17
N TRP A 350 44.01 2.80 17.98
CA TRP A 350 43.59 2.85 19.38
C TRP A 350 44.53 3.71 20.24
N ALA A 351 45.83 3.70 19.99
CA ALA A 351 46.78 4.59 20.63
C ALA A 351 46.52 6.06 20.29
N TRP A 352 46.22 6.36 19.02
CA TRP A 352 45.82 7.70 18.60
C TRP A 352 44.51 8.14 19.27
N MET A 353 43.48 7.29 19.28
CA MET A 353 42.21 7.59 19.96
C MET A 353 42.46 7.90 21.44
N GLY A 354 43.23 7.06 22.15
CA GLY A 354 43.58 7.26 23.56
C GLY A 354 44.39 8.54 23.80
N LEU A 355 45.31 8.90 22.90
CA LEU A 355 46.05 10.16 22.99
C LEU A 355 45.14 11.38 22.78
N SER A 356 44.17 11.28 21.86
CA SER A 356 43.15 12.33 21.67
C SER A 356 42.29 12.51 22.91
N TRP A 357 41.97 11.43 23.65
CA TRP A 357 41.25 11.55 24.92
C TRP A 357 41.99 12.38 25.96
N LEU A 358 43.31 12.25 26.02
CA LEU A 358 44.14 12.94 27.00
C LEU A 358 44.41 14.40 26.58
N ARG A 359 44.70 14.64 25.29
CA ARG A 359 45.12 15.96 24.79
C ARG A 359 43.98 16.92 24.49
N VAL A 360 42.82 16.42 24.09
CA VAL A 360 41.67 17.28 23.77
C VAL A 360 40.94 17.53 25.07
N GLN A 361 41.22 18.67 25.71
CA GLN A 361 40.49 19.17 26.88
C GLN A 361 40.01 20.60 26.57
N PRO A 362 38.86 21.02 27.13
CA PRO A 362 38.46 22.43 27.07
C PRO A 362 39.47 23.28 27.87
N SER A 363 39.62 24.56 27.52
CA SER A 363 40.59 25.46 28.17
C SER A 363 40.03 26.87 28.34
N SER A 364 40.46 27.60 29.38
CA SER A 364 40.05 28.99 29.59
C SER A 364 40.54 29.90 28.46
N GLU A 365 41.70 29.59 27.86
CA GLU A 365 42.23 30.27 26.67
C GLU A 365 41.33 30.08 25.43
N GLY A 366 40.81 28.87 25.21
CA GLY A 366 39.87 28.60 24.12
C GLY A 366 38.58 29.39 24.25
N ALA A 367 38.02 29.45 25.47
CA ALA A 367 36.86 30.29 25.76
C ALA A 367 37.13 31.78 25.49
N ARG A 368 38.29 32.32 25.91
CA ARG A 368 38.70 33.70 25.59
C ARG A 368 38.80 33.94 24.08
N ALA A 369 39.42 33.02 23.34
CA ALA A 369 39.56 33.12 21.90
C ALA A 369 38.20 33.07 21.17
N SER A 370 37.20 32.39 21.72
CA SER A 370 35.83 32.43 21.20
C SER A 370 35.12 33.74 21.53
N ILE A 371 35.31 34.32 22.73
CA ILE A 371 34.77 35.66 23.05
C ILE A 371 35.35 36.72 22.12
N GLN A 372 36.66 36.69 21.85
CA GLN A 372 37.32 37.63 20.93
C GLN A 372 36.83 37.55 19.49
N ARG A 373 36.28 36.40 19.08
CA ARG A 373 35.68 36.17 17.75
C ARG A 373 34.17 36.42 17.73
N ASP A 374 33.60 36.96 18.81
CA ASP A 374 32.15 37.13 19.01
C ASP A 374 31.35 35.81 18.93
N GLU A 375 31.99 34.66 19.19
CA GLU A 375 31.37 33.33 19.21
C GLU A 375 30.90 32.97 20.64
N LEU A 376 29.96 33.74 21.20
CA LEU A 376 29.57 33.64 22.61
C LEU A 376 29.04 32.26 23.02
N ASP A 377 28.30 31.58 22.14
CA ASP A 377 27.80 30.24 22.44
C ASP A 377 28.90 29.18 22.44
N ALA A 378 29.95 29.35 21.64
CA ALA A 378 31.13 28.48 21.68
C ALA A 378 31.88 28.67 23.00
N ALA A 379 32.06 29.91 23.44
CA ALA A 379 32.66 30.23 24.74
C ALA A 379 31.86 29.64 25.91
N ARG A 380 30.52 29.76 25.90
CA ARG A 380 29.63 29.15 26.91
C ARG A 380 29.77 27.64 26.98
N ARG A 381 29.82 26.96 25.83
CA ARG A 381 29.98 25.50 25.78
C ARG A 381 31.34 25.07 26.32
N GLU A 382 32.40 25.81 26.01
CA GLU A 382 33.74 25.52 26.53
C GLU A 382 33.85 25.73 28.03
N LEU A 383 33.29 26.81 28.58
CA LEU A 383 33.25 27.06 30.02
C LEU A 383 32.45 25.99 30.79
N ARG A 384 31.26 25.60 30.30
CA ARG A 384 30.50 24.49 30.91
C ARG A 384 31.26 23.17 30.87
N ALA A 385 32.03 22.93 29.81
CA ALA A 385 32.85 21.73 29.71
C ALA A 385 34.01 21.75 30.72
N LEU A 386 34.63 22.91 30.96
CA LEU A 386 35.63 23.09 32.03
C LEU A 386 35.05 22.81 33.42
N GLU A 387 33.84 23.28 33.73
CA GLU A 387 33.19 22.99 35.01
C GLU A 387 33.03 21.48 35.26
N VAL A 388 32.69 20.71 34.21
CA VAL A 388 32.50 19.26 34.32
C VAL A 388 33.82 18.49 34.38
N VAL A 389 34.84 18.93 33.62
CA VAL A 389 36.13 18.23 33.53
C VAL A 389 37.08 18.60 34.67
N GLY A 390 36.88 19.76 35.29
CA GLY A 390 37.76 20.35 36.27
C GLY A 390 38.40 21.61 35.70
N VAL A 391 38.42 22.67 36.52
CA VAL A 391 38.97 23.98 36.13
C VAL A 391 40.48 23.99 36.37
N ASP A 392 41.26 24.26 35.33
CA ASP A 392 42.73 24.31 35.42
C ASP A 392 43.23 25.49 36.25
N ASP A 393 42.56 26.65 36.16
CA ASP A 393 42.82 27.86 36.95
C ASP A 393 41.49 28.57 37.32
N PRO A 394 41.03 28.47 38.57
CA PRO A 394 39.76 29.06 39.02
C PRO A 394 39.68 30.58 38.86
N ILE A 395 40.80 31.30 38.97
CA ILE A 395 40.81 32.77 38.87
C ILE A 395 40.64 33.16 37.40
N ALA A 396 41.45 32.56 36.51
CA ALA A 396 41.33 32.79 35.09
C ALA A 396 39.94 32.39 34.55
N PHE A 397 39.30 31.36 35.10
CA PHE A 397 37.94 30.96 34.75
C PHE A 397 36.92 32.05 35.09
N ALA A 398 36.95 32.59 36.32
CA ALA A 398 36.02 33.63 36.76
C ALA A 398 36.11 34.90 35.88
N GLU A 399 37.32 35.34 35.55
CA GLU A 399 37.54 36.50 34.66
C GLU A 399 36.91 36.31 33.27
N VAL A 400 36.92 35.07 32.75
CA VAL A 400 36.38 34.76 31.42
C VAL A 400 34.86 34.70 31.44
N VAL A 401 34.27 34.22 32.55
CA VAL A 401 32.81 34.26 32.77
C VAL A 401 32.33 35.71 32.80
N ASP A 402 32.98 36.58 33.58
CA ASP A 402 32.63 38.00 33.66
C ASP A 402 32.76 38.69 32.28
N SER A 403 33.83 38.39 31.55
CA SER A 403 34.06 38.92 30.19
C SER A 403 32.97 38.48 29.19
N LEU A 404 32.51 37.23 29.29
CA LEU A 404 31.45 36.68 28.45
C LEU A 404 30.10 37.36 28.75
N GLU A 405 29.77 37.56 30.02
CA GLU A 405 28.52 38.21 30.44
C GLU A 405 28.47 39.68 29.99
N ALA A 406 29.58 40.41 30.16
CA ALA A 406 29.70 41.79 29.71
C ALA A 406 29.51 41.90 28.19
N ARG A 407 30.16 41.03 27.40
CA ARG A 407 30.03 41.05 25.93
C ARG A 407 28.64 40.64 25.45
N ALA A 408 27.99 39.68 26.13
CA ALA A 408 26.63 39.27 25.82
C ALA A 408 25.62 40.41 26.05
N ALA A 409 25.78 41.18 27.13
CA ALA A 409 24.94 42.33 27.42
C ALA A 409 25.09 43.43 26.35
N GLU A 410 26.32 43.70 25.90
CA GLU A 410 26.60 44.70 24.86
C GLU A 410 25.93 44.33 23.52
N LEU A 411 26.08 43.08 23.05
CA LEU A 411 25.48 42.64 21.79
C LEU A 411 23.95 42.64 21.82
N GLU A 412 23.36 42.28 22.96
CA GLU A 412 21.91 42.33 23.14
C GLU A 412 21.39 43.78 23.05
N GLN A 413 22.08 44.74 23.68
CA GLN A 413 21.73 46.15 23.58
C GLN A 413 21.84 46.68 22.14
N GLN A 414 22.89 46.29 21.39
CA GLN A 414 23.05 46.66 19.98
C GLN A 414 21.93 46.08 19.10
N ARG A 415 21.58 44.82 19.33
CA ARG A 415 20.52 44.14 18.57
C ARG A 415 19.17 44.84 18.74
N ARG A 416 18.83 45.20 19.98
CA ARG A 416 17.57 45.88 20.32
C ARG A 416 17.42 47.21 19.59
N ARG A 417 18.49 48.02 19.57
CA ARG A 417 18.52 49.28 18.81
C ARG A 417 18.39 49.05 17.30
N SER A 418 19.08 48.05 16.76
CA SER A 418 18.99 47.75 15.32
C SER A 418 17.60 47.31 14.87
N LEU A 419 16.82 46.68 15.75
CA LEU A 419 15.43 46.31 15.46
C LEU A 419 14.55 47.56 15.38
N ASP A 420 14.66 48.48 16.34
CA ASP A 420 13.92 49.75 16.31
C ASP A 420 14.30 50.59 15.08
N ASP A 421 15.58 50.64 14.69
CA ASP A 421 16.04 51.31 13.47
C ASP A 421 15.44 50.67 12.19
N GLU A 422 15.36 49.33 12.15
CA GLU A 422 14.75 48.62 11.03
C GLU A 422 13.24 48.89 10.98
N HIS A 423 12.56 48.92 12.13
CA HIS A 423 11.13 49.23 12.25
C HIS A 423 10.86 50.64 11.74
N LEU A 424 11.66 51.62 12.15
CA LEU A 424 11.57 53.00 11.68
C LEU A 424 11.75 53.09 10.16
N ALA A 425 12.77 52.41 9.61
CA ALA A 425 12.99 52.36 8.17
C ALA A 425 11.85 51.65 7.38
N ARG A 426 11.05 50.79 8.03
CA ARG A 426 9.84 50.21 7.42
C ARG A 426 8.67 51.19 7.43
N VAL A 427 8.51 51.97 8.49
CA VAL A 427 7.52 53.06 8.56
C VAL A 427 7.80 54.10 7.46
N GLU A 428 9.07 54.50 7.30
CA GLU A 428 9.49 55.44 6.23
C GLU A 428 9.17 54.92 4.83
N ARG A 429 9.46 53.64 4.56
CA ARG A 429 9.25 53.01 3.24
C ARG A 429 7.81 52.58 2.96
N ALA A 430 6.91 52.66 3.95
CA ALA A 430 5.52 52.28 3.75
C ALA A 430 4.88 53.13 2.65
N GLY A 431 4.29 52.48 1.64
CA GLY A 431 3.71 53.17 0.49
C GLY A 431 2.39 53.88 0.79
N THR A 432 1.75 53.56 1.91
CA THR A 432 0.47 54.17 2.34
C THR A 432 0.46 54.44 3.84
N THR A 433 -0.41 55.34 4.29
CA THR A 433 -0.62 55.64 5.72
C THR A 433 -1.02 54.40 6.51
N SER A 434 -1.96 53.59 6.01
CA SER A 434 -2.41 52.38 6.72
C SER A 434 -1.28 51.36 6.91
N LEU A 435 -0.38 51.20 5.92
CA LEU A 435 0.79 50.34 6.06
C LEU A 435 1.79 50.90 7.07
N ALA A 436 1.94 52.22 7.14
CA ALA A 436 2.81 52.89 8.11
C ALA A 436 2.29 52.71 9.55
N ILE A 437 0.97 52.85 9.75
CA ILE A 437 0.29 52.63 11.04
C ILE A 437 0.46 51.18 11.51
N ALA A 438 0.30 50.21 10.62
CA ALA A 438 0.53 48.80 10.96
C ALA A 438 1.98 48.50 11.39
N GLN A 439 2.96 49.29 10.93
CA GLN A 439 4.33 49.20 11.45
C GLN A 439 4.50 49.94 12.78
N LEU A 440 3.80 51.06 12.97
CA LEU A 440 3.82 51.84 14.21
C LEU A 440 3.29 51.03 15.41
N GLU A 441 2.27 50.20 15.22
CA GLU A 441 1.67 49.36 16.27
C GLU A 441 2.56 48.18 16.71
N GLN A 442 3.70 47.94 16.05
CA GLN A 442 4.65 46.92 16.50
C GLN A 442 5.29 47.33 17.85
N PRO A 443 5.73 46.39 18.69
CA PRO A 443 6.43 46.75 19.92
C PRO A 443 7.76 47.44 19.60
N TRP A 444 8.02 48.55 20.30
CA TRP A 444 9.27 49.32 20.25
C TRP A 444 9.98 49.20 21.59
N GLU A 445 11.30 49.07 21.57
CA GLU A 445 12.08 49.01 22.81
C GLU A 445 12.46 50.39 23.34
N HIS A 446 12.66 51.35 22.44
CA HIS A 446 13.00 52.73 22.77
C HIS A 446 11.84 53.67 22.44
N GLU A 447 11.40 54.44 23.43
CA GLU A 447 10.29 55.40 23.32
C GLU A 447 10.55 56.47 22.26
N ASP A 448 11.78 56.97 22.18
CA ASP A 448 12.20 57.99 21.19
C ASP A 448 12.00 57.52 19.74
N SER A 449 12.25 56.24 19.44
CA SER A 449 12.08 55.66 18.10
C SER A 449 10.60 55.53 17.71
N HIS A 450 9.74 55.20 18.69
CA HIS A 450 8.29 55.10 18.49
C HIS A 450 7.66 56.48 18.24
N GLU A 451 8.09 57.52 18.96
CA GLU A 451 7.62 58.89 18.77
C GLU A 451 7.99 59.42 17.37
N ALA A 452 9.24 59.21 16.93
CA ALA A 452 9.69 59.58 15.58
C ALA A 452 8.88 58.89 14.47
N ALA A 453 8.52 57.60 14.66
CA ALA A 453 7.68 56.87 13.72
C ALA A 453 6.24 57.42 13.66
N ARG A 454 5.67 57.83 14.80
CA ARG A 454 4.32 58.40 14.87
C ARG A 454 4.21 59.70 14.08
N ASP A 455 5.19 60.59 14.22
CA ASP A 455 5.20 61.87 13.52
C ASP A 455 5.25 61.70 11.99
N LEU A 456 6.06 60.75 11.50
CA LEU A 456 6.14 60.39 10.08
C LEU A 456 4.79 59.90 9.53
N VAL A 457 4.09 59.08 10.30
CA VAL A 457 2.77 58.54 9.94
C VAL A 457 1.73 59.66 9.81
N LEU A 458 1.67 60.58 10.78
CA LEU A 458 0.71 61.68 10.77
C LEU A 458 0.98 62.70 9.66
N ALA A 459 2.25 62.95 9.34
CA ALA A 459 2.62 63.79 8.20
C ALA A 459 2.13 63.17 6.87
N ARG A 460 2.29 61.85 6.69
CA ARG A 460 1.82 61.12 5.50
C ARG A 460 0.29 61.11 5.40
N ALA A 461 -0.39 60.85 6.51
CA ALA A 461 -1.84 60.88 6.61
C ALA A 461 -2.48 62.16 6.05
N ARG A 462 -1.93 63.32 6.42
CA ARG A 462 -2.41 64.62 5.95
C ARG A 462 -2.22 64.80 4.44
N ALA A 463 -1.10 64.33 3.90
CA ALA A 463 -0.83 64.40 2.46
C ALA A 463 -1.77 63.48 1.65
N GLU A 464 -2.04 62.27 2.14
CA GLU A 464 -2.98 61.35 1.50
C GLU A 464 -4.43 61.86 1.54
N LEU A 465 -4.85 62.43 2.66
CA LEU A 465 -6.17 63.05 2.80
C LEU A 465 -6.39 64.09 1.70
N GLN A 466 -5.44 65.02 1.53
CA GLN A 466 -5.52 66.05 0.49
C GLN A 466 -5.59 65.45 -0.92
N ALA A 467 -4.74 64.46 -1.22
CA ALA A 467 -4.71 63.83 -2.54
C ALA A 467 -5.99 63.04 -2.86
N MET A 468 -6.65 62.45 -1.85
CA MET A 468 -7.92 61.74 -2.01
C MET A 468 -9.08 62.70 -2.25
N LEU A 469 -9.06 63.88 -1.62
CA LEU A 469 -10.04 64.94 -1.86
C LEU A 469 -10.04 65.42 -3.31
N GLU A 470 -8.87 65.66 -3.87
CA GLU A 470 -8.70 66.09 -5.26
C GLU A 470 -9.23 65.07 -6.28
N ARG A 471 -9.23 63.78 -5.91
CA ARG A 471 -9.75 62.67 -6.73
C ARG A 471 -11.20 62.30 -6.43
N HIS A 472 -11.83 62.92 -5.45
CA HIS A 472 -13.15 62.54 -4.92
C HIS A 472 -13.23 61.06 -4.48
N ASP A 473 -12.14 60.52 -3.92
CA ASP A 473 -12.05 59.11 -3.51
C ASP A 473 -12.70 58.89 -2.13
N GLY A 474 -14.03 58.81 -2.12
CA GLY A 474 -14.81 58.62 -0.88
C GLY A 474 -14.45 57.33 -0.13
N ARG A 475 -14.05 56.27 -0.84
CA ARG A 475 -13.65 55.02 -0.20
C ARG A 475 -12.30 55.17 0.50
N GLY A 476 -11.30 55.73 -0.20
CA GLY A 476 -9.99 55.99 0.37
C GLY A 476 -10.06 56.87 1.62
N LEU A 477 -10.91 57.90 1.61
CA LEU A 477 -11.12 58.77 2.76
C LEU A 477 -11.67 58.04 4.00
N GLY A 478 -12.54 57.05 3.81
CA GLY A 478 -13.04 56.22 4.91
C GLY A 478 -11.97 55.31 5.49
N GLU A 479 -11.25 54.61 4.62
CA GLU A 479 -10.14 53.73 5.03
C GLU A 479 -9.03 54.51 5.74
N LEU A 480 -8.75 55.73 5.30
CA LEU A 480 -7.79 56.63 5.92
C LEU A 480 -8.26 57.10 7.31
N ALA A 481 -9.53 57.49 7.44
CA ALA A 481 -10.10 57.92 8.72
C ALA A 481 -10.04 56.83 9.79
N ASP A 482 -10.48 55.62 9.43
CA ASP A 482 -10.50 54.49 10.36
C ASP A 482 -9.09 54.11 10.80
N ALA A 483 -8.11 54.22 9.90
CA ALA A 483 -6.72 53.93 10.21
C ALA A 483 -6.12 54.96 11.19
N ILE A 484 -6.40 56.25 11.03
CA ILE A 484 -5.78 57.32 11.81
C ILE A 484 -6.46 57.55 13.17
N ALA A 485 -7.74 57.22 13.33
CA ALA A 485 -8.53 57.49 14.53
C ALA A 485 -7.82 57.17 15.87
N PRO A 486 -7.09 56.04 16.02
CA PRO A 486 -6.35 55.74 17.27
C PRO A 486 -5.21 56.73 17.59
N HIS A 487 -4.73 57.47 16.59
CA HIS A 487 -3.52 58.31 16.69
C HIS A 487 -3.80 59.81 16.60
N ASP A 488 -4.85 60.23 15.87
CA ASP A 488 -5.29 61.64 15.68
C ASP A 488 -6.79 61.68 15.28
N GLU A 489 -7.68 61.75 16.27
CA GLU A 489 -9.14 61.69 16.07
C GLU A 489 -9.68 62.88 15.25
N ASP A 490 -9.08 64.05 15.40
CA ASP A 490 -9.49 65.27 14.67
C ASP A 490 -9.24 65.12 13.17
N LEU A 491 -8.10 64.54 12.79
CA LEU A 491 -7.79 64.27 11.37
C LEU A 491 -8.70 63.18 10.79
N ALA A 492 -9.02 62.15 11.59
CA ALA A 492 -9.94 61.09 11.19
C ALA A 492 -11.37 61.62 10.96
N ALA A 493 -11.85 62.49 11.84
CA ALA A 493 -13.19 63.05 11.74
C ALA A 493 -13.39 63.89 10.46
N ARG A 494 -12.41 64.73 10.11
CA ARG A 494 -12.39 65.49 8.84
C ARG A 494 -12.46 64.57 7.61
N ALA A 495 -11.71 63.47 7.62
CA ALA A 495 -11.74 62.50 6.53
C ALA A 495 -13.11 61.83 6.38
N ARG A 496 -13.81 61.51 7.49
CA ARG A 496 -15.19 60.96 7.47
C ARG A 496 -16.20 61.96 6.89
N SER A 497 -16.16 63.21 7.32
CA SER A 497 -17.04 64.28 6.83
C SER A 497 -16.89 64.48 5.31
N ARG A 498 -15.64 64.46 4.81
CA ARG A 498 -15.35 64.60 3.38
C ARG A 498 -15.70 63.36 2.54
N ARG A 499 -15.59 62.15 3.10
CA ARG A 499 -16.10 60.91 2.48
C ARG A 499 -17.60 61.02 2.19
N LYS A 500 -18.37 61.50 3.17
CA LYS A 500 -19.84 61.58 3.06
C LYS A 500 -20.29 62.57 1.99
N LEU A 501 -19.54 63.65 1.80
CA LEU A 501 -19.74 64.54 0.64
C LEU A 501 -19.47 63.84 -0.69
N CYS A 502 -18.40 63.05 -0.81
CA CYS A 502 -18.11 62.30 -2.04
C CYS A 502 -19.21 61.26 -2.33
N GLU A 503 -19.72 60.59 -1.30
CA GLU A 503 -20.85 59.64 -1.40
C GLU A 503 -22.12 60.33 -1.89
N ALA A 504 -22.45 61.50 -1.33
CA ALA A 504 -23.57 62.32 -1.78
C ALA A 504 -23.42 62.74 -3.26
N HIS A 505 -22.23 63.13 -3.70
CA HIS A 505 -21.98 63.47 -5.11
C HIS A 505 -22.11 62.26 -6.05
N ALA A 506 -21.60 61.09 -5.66
CA ALA A 506 -21.71 59.87 -6.46
C ALA A 506 -23.16 59.41 -6.61
N CYS A 507 -23.92 59.41 -5.50
CA CYS A 507 -25.33 59.02 -5.52
C CYS A 507 -26.21 59.97 -6.34
N ARG A 508 -25.86 61.27 -6.35
CA ARG A 508 -26.49 62.26 -7.25
C ARG A 508 -26.27 61.90 -8.72
N ALA A 509 -25.04 61.56 -9.10
CA ALA A 509 -24.70 61.24 -10.49
C ALA A 509 -25.49 60.03 -11.04
N ASN A 510 -25.91 59.12 -10.15
CA ASN A 510 -26.70 57.93 -10.51
C ASN A 510 -28.22 58.15 -10.41
N GLY A 511 -28.68 59.35 -10.04
CA GLY A 511 -30.10 59.63 -9.80
C GLY A 511 -30.67 58.90 -8.57
N GLU A 512 -29.81 58.44 -7.66
CA GLU A 512 -30.15 57.73 -6.43
C GLU A 512 -30.32 58.71 -5.28
N TRP A 513 -31.33 59.56 -5.39
CA TRP A 513 -31.52 60.68 -4.48
C TRP A 513 -31.72 60.29 -3.02
N ARG A 514 -32.24 59.09 -2.75
CA ARG A 514 -32.33 58.53 -1.39
C ARG A 514 -30.97 58.38 -0.72
N CYS A 515 -29.98 57.93 -1.47
CA CYS A 515 -28.61 57.80 -0.97
C CYS A 515 -28.00 59.19 -0.70
N VAL A 516 -28.30 60.19 -1.53
CA VAL A 516 -27.84 61.57 -1.32
C VAL A 516 -28.34 62.10 0.03
N VAL A 517 -29.62 61.93 0.34
CA VAL A 517 -30.21 62.39 1.62
C VAL A 517 -29.53 61.75 2.82
N ALA A 518 -29.35 60.42 2.79
CA ALA A 518 -28.73 59.68 3.88
C ALA A 518 -27.27 60.11 4.09
N ALA A 519 -26.48 60.25 3.02
CA ALA A 519 -25.09 60.67 3.11
C ALA A 519 -24.94 62.10 3.69
N LEU A 520 -25.84 63.02 3.37
CA LEU A 520 -25.82 64.39 3.88
C LEU A 520 -26.27 64.53 5.34
N ALA A 521 -27.01 63.57 5.88
CA ALA A 521 -27.45 63.58 7.28
C ALA A 521 -26.32 63.19 8.25
N GLU A 522 -25.31 62.47 7.77
CA GLU A 522 -24.18 61.98 8.58
C GLU A 522 -22.98 62.93 8.62
N ILE A 523 -23.04 64.08 7.94
CA ILE A 523 -21.99 65.10 7.97
C ILE A 523 -22.15 65.93 9.26
N ASP A 524 -21.13 65.97 10.12
CA ASP A 524 -21.13 66.84 11.30
C ASP A 524 -20.72 68.28 10.90
N PRO A 525 -21.63 69.27 11.01
CA PRO A 525 -21.32 70.65 10.64
C PRO A 525 -20.43 71.37 11.65
N ARG A 526 -20.10 70.77 12.80
CA ARG A 526 -19.37 71.45 13.89
C ARG A 526 -17.85 71.57 13.68
N GLU A 527 -17.30 71.00 12.61
CA GLU A 527 -15.84 70.85 12.46
C GLU A 527 -15.13 72.03 11.78
N GLY A 528 -15.83 73.15 11.52
CA GLY A 528 -15.23 74.41 11.09
C GLY A 528 -14.65 74.41 9.67
N ASP A 529 -14.94 73.39 8.88
CA ASP A 529 -14.55 73.31 7.47
C ASP A 529 -15.58 74.04 6.60
N ALA A 530 -15.34 75.33 6.36
CA ALA A 530 -16.25 76.20 5.62
C ALA A 530 -16.60 75.67 4.21
N GLU A 531 -15.73 74.85 3.61
CA GLU A 531 -16.00 74.24 2.30
C GLU A 531 -17.02 73.09 2.38
N VAL A 532 -17.01 72.34 3.49
CA VAL A 532 -17.96 71.22 3.72
C VAL A 532 -19.38 71.76 3.89
N GLU A 533 -19.52 72.84 4.63
CA GLU A 533 -20.81 73.49 4.89
C GLU A 533 -21.45 74.03 3.60
N GLN A 534 -20.65 74.67 2.74
CA GLN A 534 -21.14 75.17 1.45
C GLN A 534 -21.56 74.05 0.49
N ALA A 535 -20.81 72.94 0.45
CA ALA A 535 -21.13 71.79 -0.39
C ALA A 535 -22.41 71.07 0.08
N LEU A 536 -22.64 71.00 1.39
CA LEU A 536 -23.83 70.38 2.00
C LEU A 536 -25.13 71.08 1.59
N VAL A 537 -25.15 72.42 1.59
CA VAL A 537 -26.34 73.20 1.19
C VAL A 537 -26.73 72.92 -0.27
N LEU A 538 -25.75 72.99 -1.18
CA LEU A 538 -25.98 72.77 -2.61
C LEU A 538 -26.50 71.36 -2.93
N ALA A 539 -25.98 70.34 -2.23
CA ALA A 539 -26.38 68.95 -2.45
C ALA A 539 -27.82 68.68 -1.99
N ARG A 540 -28.30 69.34 -0.91
CA ARG A 540 -29.68 69.20 -0.43
C ARG A 540 -30.71 69.75 -1.42
N ASP A 541 -30.45 70.93 -1.99
CA ASP A 541 -31.39 71.56 -2.94
C ASP A 541 -31.60 70.71 -4.19
N GLN A 542 -30.52 70.13 -4.72
CA GLN A 542 -30.59 69.27 -5.91
C GLN A 542 -31.31 67.95 -5.66
N ALA A 543 -31.13 67.34 -4.47
CA ALA A 543 -31.81 66.11 -4.11
C ALA A 543 -33.33 66.27 -3.99
N ARG A 544 -33.78 67.45 -3.54
CA ARG A 544 -35.21 67.80 -3.49
C ARG A 544 -35.85 67.79 -4.87
N GLU A 545 -35.22 68.43 -5.85
CA GLU A 545 -35.76 68.53 -7.21
C GLU A 545 -35.82 67.17 -7.91
N GLY A 546 -34.75 66.37 -7.82
CA GLY A 546 -34.70 65.06 -8.47
C GLY A 546 -35.69 64.01 -7.93
N LEU A 547 -35.99 64.03 -6.62
CA LEU A 547 -37.04 63.17 -6.04
C LEU A 547 -38.43 63.56 -6.53
N ARG A 548 -38.68 64.86 -6.68
CA ARG A 548 -39.97 65.38 -7.15
C ARG A 548 -40.28 64.92 -8.57
N GLU A 549 -39.29 64.95 -9.47
CA GLU A 549 -39.44 64.48 -10.85
C GLU A 549 -39.76 62.98 -10.93
N ARG A 550 -39.01 62.14 -10.20
CA ARG A 550 -39.22 60.67 -10.22
C ARG A 550 -40.58 60.24 -9.70
N LEU A 551 -41.14 60.94 -8.72
CA LEU A 551 -42.46 60.60 -8.18
C LEU A 551 -43.60 60.90 -9.16
N ALA A 552 -43.39 61.84 -10.09
CA ALA A 552 -44.35 62.21 -11.11
C ALA A 552 -44.50 61.15 -12.22
N GLU A 553 -43.53 60.26 -12.42
CA GLU A 553 -43.60 59.20 -13.45
C GLU A 553 -44.44 57.99 -12.98
N GLU A 554 -45.50 57.63 -13.72
CA GLU A 554 -46.27 56.41 -13.46
C GLU A 554 -45.65 55.17 -14.14
N PRO A 555 -45.50 54.02 -13.43
CA PRO A 555 -44.93 52.82 -14.02
C PRO A 555 -45.88 52.17 -15.04
N SER A 556 -45.36 51.90 -16.24
CA SER A 556 -46.06 51.17 -17.31
C SER A 556 -46.39 49.72 -16.92
N HIS A 557 -47.65 49.32 -17.01
CA HIS A 557 -48.14 48.01 -16.56
C HIS A 557 -48.30 46.94 -17.67
N GLY A 558 -48.00 47.27 -18.93
CA GLY A 558 -48.45 46.50 -20.09
C GLY A 558 -47.99 45.03 -20.18
N ASP A 559 -46.71 44.76 -19.93
CA ASP A 559 -46.11 43.42 -20.13
C ASP A 559 -45.16 42.97 -19.01
N ALA A 560 -45.03 43.76 -17.94
CA ALA A 560 -44.08 43.48 -16.86
C ALA A 560 -44.48 42.23 -16.06
N SER A 561 -43.49 41.40 -15.68
CA SER A 561 -43.74 40.25 -14.81
C SER A 561 -44.28 40.70 -13.44
N LEU A 562 -44.96 39.80 -12.73
CA LEU A 562 -45.50 40.12 -11.40
C LEU A 562 -44.39 40.55 -10.41
N GLU A 563 -43.18 40.00 -10.56
CA GLU A 563 -42.00 40.45 -9.80
C GLU A 563 -41.61 41.89 -10.20
N GLN A 564 -41.51 42.19 -11.50
CA GLN A 564 -41.13 43.52 -11.98
C GLN A 564 -42.13 44.61 -11.56
N GLN A 565 -43.44 44.31 -11.57
CA GLN A 565 -44.47 45.24 -11.11
C GLN A 565 -44.37 45.53 -9.61
N ARG A 566 -43.98 44.53 -8.81
CA ARG A 566 -43.81 44.67 -7.36
C ARG A 566 -42.58 45.52 -7.04
N ASP A 567 -41.48 45.26 -7.73
CA ASP A 567 -40.23 45.99 -7.54
C ASP A 567 -40.41 47.48 -7.89
N ALA A 568 -41.12 47.80 -8.99
CA ALA A 568 -41.42 49.18 -9.38
C ALA A 568 -42.25 49.95 -8.34
N GLN A 569 -43.30 49.34 -7.77
CA GLN A 569 -44.10 49.98 -6.71
C GLN A 569 -43.33 50.13 -5.41
N THR A 570 -42.45 49.17 -5.08
CA THR A 570 -41.58 49.26 -3.90
C THR A 570 -40.61 50.43 -4.02
N ALA A 571 -40.01 50.62 -5.19
CA ALA A 571 -39.12 51.75 -5.47
C ALA A 571 -39.84 53.10 -5.32
N ARG A 572 -41.04 53.23 -5.90
CA ARG A 572 -41.85 54.47 -5.83
C ARG A 572 -42.24 54.84 -4.40
N LEU A 573 -42.63 53.86 -3.58
CA LEU A 573 -42.93 54.07 -2.15
C LEU A 573 -41.70 54.62 -1.39
N ALA A 574 -40.54 54.10 -1.73
CA ALA A 574 -39.29 54.46 -1.08
C ALA A 574 -38.83 55.88 -1.43
N ASP A 575 -39.00 56.30 -2.68
CA ASP A 575 -38.73 57.67 -3.13
C ASP A 575 -39.64 58.69 -2.44
N ALA A 576 -40.93 58.34 -2.23
CA ALA A 576 -41.90 59.23 -1.58
C ALA A 576 -41.53 59.50 -0.11
N ARG A 577 -41.06 58.48 0.60
CA ARG A 577 -40.59 58.62 1.99
C ARG A 577 -39.32 59.45 2.09
N ALA A 578 -38.38 59.29 1.15
CA ALA A 578 -37.13 60.06 1.15
C ALA A 578 -37.36 61.55 0.86
N TYR A 579 -38.34 61.90 0.02
CA TYR A 579 -38.73 63.29 -0.23
C TYR A 579 -39.23 63.98 1.06
N LEU A 580 -40.09 63.27 1.80
CA LEU A 580 -40.63 63.74 3.07
C LEU A 580 -39.54 63.91 4.14
N GLU A 581 -38.58 62.99 4.22
CA GLU A 581 -37.46 63.07 5.18
C GLU A 581 -36.52 64.25 4.88
N LEU A 582 -36.19 64.49 3.61
CA LEU A 582 -35.27 65.56 3.21
C LEU A 582 -35.87 66.96 3.42
N THR A 583 -37.16 67.13 3.08
CA THR A 583 -37.80 68.46 3.02
C THR A 583 -38.72 68.77 4.19
N GLY A 584 -39.28 67.74 4.83
CA GLY A 584 -40.41 67.87 5.75
C GLY A 584 -41.76 68.13 5.07
N GLU A 585 -41.83 68.15 3.74
CA GLU A 585 -43.05 68.42 2.96
C GLU A 585 -43.73 67.12 2.47
N GLU A 586 -45.07 67.11 2.33
CA GLU A 586 -45.81 65.95 1.80
C GLU A 586 -45.43 65.64 0.33
N PRO A 587 -45.17 64.36 -0.03
CA PRO A 587 -44.78 63.99 -1.38
C PRO A 587 -45.96 64.10 -2.37
N PRO A 588 -45.71 64.28 -3.67
CA PRO A 588 -46.74 64.47 -4.69
C PRO A 588 -47.59 63.22 -5.02
N VAL A 589 -47.39 62.10 -4.31
CA VAL A 589 -48.11 60.83 -4.51
C VAL A 589 -48.58 60.25 -3.17
N ASP A 590 -49.73 59.59 -3.14
CA ASP A 590 -50.28 58.96 -1.93
C ASP A 590 -49.54 57.64 -1.60
N ILE A 591 -48.83 57.66 -0.47
CA ILE A 591 -48.07 56.51 0.06
C ILE A 591 -48.99 55.30 0.32
N HIS A 592 -50.22 55.50 0.80
CA HIS A 592 -51.14 54.40 1.15
C HIS A 592 -51.64 53.65 -0.10
N GLU A 593 -51.78 54.36 -1.22
CA GLU A 593 -52.19 53.75 -2.49
C GLU A 593 -51.13 52.77 -3.00
N ILE A 594 -49.86 53.13 -2.92
CA ILE A 594 -48.73 52.30 -3.37
C ILE A 594 -48.63 51.01 -2.53
N GLU A 595 -48.80 51.12 -1.21
CA GLU A 595 -48.77 49.97 -0.29
C GLU A 595 -49.87 48.94 -0.58
N GLY A 596 -51.09 49.42 -0.91
CA GLY A 596 -52.20 48.55 -1.30
C GLY A 596 -51.93 47.73 -2.57
N ARG A 597 -51.24 48.32 -3.56
CA ARG A 597 -50.88 47.62 -4.80
C ARG A 597 -49.84 46.51 -4.55
N LEU A 598 -48.86 46.75 -3.69
CA LEU A 598 -47.82 45.76 -3.33
C LEU A 598 -48.39 44.49 -2.70
N ALA A 599 -49.30 44.63 -1.73
CA ALA A 599 -49.93 43.49 -1.05
C ALA A 599 -50.73 42.57 -1.99
N THR A 600 -51.18 43.09 -3.13
CA THR A 600 -51.88 42.31 -4.16
C THR A 600 -50.92 41.50 -5.02
N LEU A 601 -49.75 42.04 -5.34
CA LEU A 601 -48.73 41.36 -6.16
C LEU A 601 -48.08 40.19 -5.40
N ASP A 602 -47.78 40.37 -4.12
CA ASP A 602 -47.17 39.33 -3.27
C ASP A 602 -48.03 38.05 -3.20
N ARG A 603 -49.36 38.22 -3.09
CA ARG A 603 -50.30 37.08 -3.07
C ARG A 603 -50.27 36.28 -4.37
N LYS A 604 -50.05 36.92 -5.53
CA LYS A 604 -49.99 36.24 -6.82
C LYS A 604 -48.69 35.44 -6.99
N LEU A 605 -47.56 35.96 -6.54
CA LEU A 605 -46.25 35.28 -6.62
C LEU A 605 -46.20 34.00 -5.78
N GLU A 606 -46.78 34.03 -4.58
CA GLU A 606 -46.84 32.87 -3.69
C GLU A 606 -47.65 31.70 -4.28
N GLN A 607 -48.74 32.00 -5.00
CA GLN A 607 -49.53 30.97 -5.68
C GLN A 607 -48.77 30.29 -6.83
N ARG A 608 -47.87 31.01 -7.51
CA ARG A 608 -47.07 30.46 -8.61
C ARG A 608 -46.02 29.47 -8.08
N ARG A 609 -45.29 29.83 -7.02
CA ARG A 609 -44.26 28.97 -6.40
C ARG A 609 -44.81 27.61 -5.95
N LYS A 610 -46.00 27.61 -5.32
CA LYS A 610 -46.67 26.37 -4.89
C LYS A 610 -47.01 25.42 -6.05
N LYS A 611 -47.30 25.95 -7.24
CA LYS A 611 -47.59 25.13 -8.43
C LYS A 611 -46.31 24.47 -8.98
N GLU A 612 -45.21 25.20 -9.04
CA GLU A 612 -43.93 24.71 -9.56
C GLU A 612 -43.34 23.60 -8.66
N GLU A 613 -43.42 23.75 -7.34
CA GLU A 613 -42.95 22.73 -6.38
C GLU A 613 -43.74 21.41 -6.51
N ALA A 614 -45.06 21.50 -6.69
CA ALA A 614 -45.90 20.33 -6.88
C ALA A 614 -45.59 19.58 -8.18
N GLN A 615 -45.12 20.27 -9.21
CA GLN A 615 -44.68 19.66 -10.47
C GLN A 615 -43.36 18.90 -10.31
N ARG A 616 -42.36 19.49 -9.66
CA ARG A 616 -41.06 18.85 -9.42
C ARG A 616 -41.19 17.52 -8.68
N LEU A 617 -42.04 17.48 -7.66
CA LEU A 617 -42.30 16.27 -6.86
C LEU A 617 -42.93 15.13 -7.70
N ARG A 618 -43.68 15.45 -8.77
CA ARG A 618 -44.26 14.46 -9.68
C ARG A 618 -43.20 13.84 -10.59
N GLU A 619 -42.26 14.64 -11.07
CA GLU A 619 -41.17 14.20 -11.95
C GLU A 619 -40.19 13.27 -11.23
N GLU A 620 -39.80 13.60 -9.98
CA GLU A 620 -38.95 12.74 -9.15
C GLU A 620 -39.56 11.35 -8.91
N ARG A 621 -40.87 11.28 -8.66
CA ARG A 621 -41.60 10.01 -8.49
C ARG A 621 -41.63 9.18 -9.78
N GLN A 622 -41.67 9.82 -10.94
CA GLN A 622 -41.62 9.12 -12.24
C GLN A 622 -40.21 8.57 -12.51
N ALA A 623 -39.16 9.35 -12.23
CA ALA A 623 -37.77 8.92 -12.38
C ALA A 623 -37.44 7.69 -11.50
N ALA A 624 -37.85 7.70 -10.23
CA ALA A 624 -37.66 6.57 -9.32
C ALA A 624 -38.35 5.28 -9.81
N ARG A 625 -39.54 5.39 -10.43
CA ARG A 625 -40.24 4.25 -11.02
C ARG A 625 -39.54 3.71 -12.27
N ALA A 626 -38.91 4.58 -13.06
CA ALA A 626 -38.14 4.16 -14.23
C ALA A 626 -36.89 3.38 -13.82
N ALA A 627 -36.11 3.88 -12.85
CA ALA A 627 -34.90 3.23 -12.35
C ALA A 627 -35.14 1.78 -11.87
N ARG A 628 -36.23 1.57 -11.11
CA ARG A 628 -36.60 0.24 -10.59
C ARG A 628 -36.93 -0.76 -11.70
N LYS A 629 -37.53 -0.29 -12.81
CA LYS A 629 -37.79 -1.13 -14.00
C LYS A 629 -36.50 -1.51 -14.73
N THR A 630 -35.47 -0.67 -14.71
CA THR A 630 -34.17 -0.95 -15.32
C THR A 630 -33.45 -2.06 -14.55
N GLU A 631 -33.39 -1.97 -13.22
CA GLU A 631 -32.81 -3.01 -12.36
C GLU A 631 -33.49 -4.38 -12.55
N GLU A 632 -34.82 -4.42 -12.67
CA GLU A 632 -35.55 -5.66 -12.94
C GLU A 632 -35.22 -6.25 -14.31
N ARG A 633 -34.99 -5.42 -15.34
CA ARG A 633 -34.59 -5.88 -16.68
C ARG A 633 -33.17 -6.46 -16.67
N GLU A 634 -32.23 -5.84 -15.96
CA GLU A 634 -30.86 -6.33 -15.81
C GLU A 634 -30.81 -7.66 -15.05
N ALA A 635 -31.55 -7.76 -13.94
CA ALA A 635 -31.67 -9.02 -13.20
C ALA A 635 -32.26 -10.15 -14.07
N ARG A 636 -33.23 -9.83 -14.93
CA ARG A 636 -33.81 -10.80 -15.87
C ARG A 636 -32.84 -11.17 -17.00
N ALA A 637 -32.03 -10.23 -17.49
CA ALA A 637 -30.99 -10.48 -18.47
C ALA A 637 -29.89 -11.38 -17.91
N ALA A 638 -29.43 -11.12 -16.67
CA ALA A 638 -28.45 -11.95 -15.98
C ALA A 638 -28.94 -13.40 -15.77
N ARG A 639 -30.22 -13.59 -15.42
CA ARG A 639 -30.82 -14.93 -15.37
C ARG A 639 -30.81 -15.63 -16.72
N LYS A 640 -31.20 -14.94 -17.80
CA LYS A 640 -31.17 -15.49 -19.16
C LYS A 640 -29.76 -15.81 -19.63
N ALA A 641 -28.75 -15.02 -19.24
CA ALA A 641 -27.34 -15.28 -19.56
C ALA A 641 -26.84 -16.58 -18.91
N LYS A 642 -27.12 -16.77 -17.60
CA LYS A 642 -26.82 -18.03 -16.91
C LYS A 642 -27.55 -19.23 -17.53
N GLU A 643 -28.77 -19.02 -17.99
CA GLU A 643 -29.55 -20.06 -18.67
C GLU A 643 -28.97 -20.42 -20.05
N ARG A 644 -28.45 -19.42 -20.79
CA ARG A 644 -27.71 -19.64 -22.06
C ARG A 644 -26.40 -20.38 -21.83
N GLU A 645 -25.65 -20.04 -20.80
CA GLU A 645 -24.40 -20.71 -20.42
C GLU A 645 -24.66 -22.18 -20.04
N ALA A 646 -25.73 -22.44 -19.28
CA ALA A 646 -26.17 -23.80 -18.98
C ALA A 646 -26.63 -24.57 -20.23
N ARG A 647 -27.30 -23.91 -21.19
CA ARG A 647 -27.67 -24.52 -22.48
C ARG A 647 -26.45 -24.78 -23.36
N ALA A 648 -25.47 -23.89 -23.40
CA ALA A 648 -24.22 -24.07 -24.13
C ALA A 648 -23.41 -25.24 -23.57
N ALA A 649 -23.34 -25.37 -22.25
CA ALA A 649 -22.75 -26.56 -21.60
C ALA A 649 -23.50 -27.85 -21.95
N GLN A 650 -24.84 -27.81 -22.05
CA GLN A 650 -25.64 -28.95 -22.52
C GLN A 650 -25.49 -29.23 -24.02
N GLN A 651 -25.07 -28.25 -24.81
CA GLN A 651 -24.91 -28.37 -26.27
C GLN A 651 -23.50 -28.86 -26.63
N ALA A 652 -22.48 -28.47 -25.86
CA ALA A 652 -21.13 -29.03 -25.92
C ALA A 652 -21.09 -30.52 -25.55
N ASP A 653 -22.06 -30.97 -24.76
CA ASP A 653 -22.25 -32.39 -24.41
C ASP A 653 -23.05 -33.16 -25.48
N ARG A 654 -23.39 -32.58 -26.63
CA ARG A 654 -24.12 -33.27 -27.71
C ARG A 654 -23.17 -33.74 -28.81
N VAL A 655 -23.50 -34.89 -29.37
CA VAL A 655 -22.66 -35.56 -30.37
C VAL A 655 -23.01 -35.06 -31.77
N GLN A 656 -21.98 -34.81 -32.57
CA GLN A 656 -22.11 -34.30 -33.94
C GLN A 656 -22.24 -35.49 -34.91
N CYS A 657 -23.20 -35.46 -35.83
CA CYS A 657 -23.36 -36.50 -36.84
C CYS A 657 -22.35 -36.29 -37.98
N CYS A 658 -22.11 -37.33 -38.79
CA CYS A 658 -21.16 -37.27 -39.91
C CYS A 658 -21.52 -36.24 -41.00
N ASP A 659 -22.77 -35.77 -41.07
CA ASP A 659 -23.23 -34.70 -41.98
C ASP A 659 -23.03 -33.28 -41.42
N GLY A 660 -22.41 -33.14 -40.24
CA GLY A 660 -22.12 -31.87 -39.58
C GLY A 660 -23.24 -31.36 -38.66
N THR A 661 -24.41 -32.01 -38.62
CA THR A 661 -25.55 -31.60 -37.78
C THR A 661 -25.44 -32.17 -36.36
N THR A 662 -25.79 -31.38 -35.33
CA THR A 662 -25.78 -31.85 -33.92
C THR A 662 -27.07 -32.59 -33.58
N SER A 663 -26.95 -33.83 -33.11
CA SER A 663 -28.11 -34.67 -32.82
C SER A 663 -28.94 -34.19 -31.61
N PRO A 664 -30.27 -34.03 -31.72
CA PRO A 664 -31.10 -33.51 -30.65
C PRO A 664 -31.29 -34.45 -29.45
N SER A 665 -31.01 -35.74 -29.61
CA SER A 665 -31.22 -36.80 -28.60
C SER A 665 -29.93 -37.36 -28.01
N CYS A 666 -28.77 -37.12 -28.63
CA CYS A 666 -27.55 -37.86 -28.33
C CYS A 666 -26.54 -36.99 -27.59
N ARG A 667 -26.04 -37.49 -26.45
CA ARG A 667 -25.07 -36.79 -25.60
C ARG A 667 -23.83 -37.64 -25.35
N TYR A 668 -22.64 -37.03 -25.32
CA TYR A 668 -21.36 -37.70 -25.04
C TYR A 668 -21.34 -38.33 -23.64
N SER A 669 -22.03 -37.71 -22.68
CA SER A 669 -22.14 -38.21 -21.30
C SER A 669 -23.04 -39.44 -21.09
N GLN A 670 -23.79 -39.89 -22.10
CA GLN A 670 -24.61 -41.11 -21.98
C GLN A 670 -23.93 -42.30 -22.66
N GLY A 671 -23.54 -43.30 -21.85
CA GLY A 671 -22.61 -44.40 -22.18
C GLY A 671 -23.02 -45.45 -23.22
N SER A 672 -23.78 -45.12 -24.25
CA SER A 672 -23.92 -45.96 -25.46
C SER A 672 -24.50 -45.17 -26.64
N LEU A 673 -23.67 -44.91 -27.65
CA LEU A 673 -24.03 -44.19 -28.90
C LEU A 673 -24.59 -45.10 -30.01
N ARG A 674 -24.74 -46.41 -29.74
CA ARG A 674 -25.26 -47.36 -30.74
C ARG A 674 -26.78 -47.25 -30.88
N GLY A 675 -27.23 -46.93 -32.09
CA GLY A 675 -28.65 -46.89 -32.49
C GLY A 675 -29.29 -45.50 -32.52
N CYS A 676 -28.52 -44.44 -32.29
CA CYS A 676 -29.06 -43.13 -31.99
C CYS A 676 -29.26 -42.19 -33.21
N CYS A 677 -28.74 -42.56 -34.39
CA CYS A 677 -28.91 -41.80 -35.64
C CYS A 677 -29.16 -42.76 -36.81
N SER A 678 -30.30 -43.43 -36.83
CA SER A 678 -30.71 -44.28 -37.97
C SER A 678 -31.15 -43.46 -39.20
N TRP A 679 -31.32 -42.15 -39.05
CA TRP A 679 -31.85 -41.25 -40.09
C TRP A 679 -30.77 -40.50 -40.88
N HIS A 680 -29.52 -40.42 -40.38
CA HIS A 680 -28.44 -39.59 -40.97
C HIS A 680 -27.12 -40.35 -41.25
N GLY A 681 -27.15 -41.68 -41.36
CA GLY A 681 -25.99 -42.46 -41.83
C GLY A 681 -24.88 -42.76 -40.80
N GLY A 682 -24.99 -42.26 -39.57
CA GLY A 682 -24.08 -42.59 -38.47
C GLY A 682 -23.41 -41.39 -37.84
N VAL A 683 -22.74 -41.66 -36.72
CA VAL A 683 -22.07 -40.66 -35.88
C VAL A 683 -20.57 -40.76 -36.13
N CYS A 684 -19.94 -39.63 -36.41
CA CYS A 684 -18.50 -39.43 -36.46
C CYS A 684 -18.10 -38.77 -35.14
#